data_AF-A0A7C6SKB3-F1
#
_entry.id   AF-A0A7C6SKB3-F1
#
_cell.length_a   1.000
_cell.length_b   1.000
_cell.length_c   1.000
_cell.angle_alpha   90.00
_cell.angle_beta   90.00
_cell.angle_gamma   90.00
#
_symmetry.space_group_name_H-M   'P 1'
#
loop_
_entity.id
_entity.type
_entity.pdbx_description
1 polymer ?
#
loop_
_entity_poly.entity_id
_entity_poly.type
_entity_poly.pdbx_seq_one_letter_code
_entity_poly.pdbx_strand_id
1 'polypeptide(L)'
;MLLFLFSLMLALTGCSSTNENNSSEDKSPVETQLNNSNDDNRIEPGEDAVDDDLNNTDQGSSEAIASIHTFINPEGSTIEARINPPLGYKRIPSSEGELAHFARNMLLKKDGSKVLLYNGDEKSNQLNHVAIFQLSLSDRDAQQCADSIIRVYAEYYWSLGEYDKIAFHLTNGFLMEYTKWREGNRLKVAGNNVSWSKTANYDDSYENFFKYINMVFAYAGTLSLSAESSKIDLDDLRPGDMFLEGGSPGHCLLIVDIAEDINGERCFLLAQGYMPAQDFHVLKNPLHPEDPWYYVSEVDFPLSSPSWTFDEGSLVRWGDFPINEANEELIFSQAYEDSALPAMSYNKAEAISYDNQVTLLAVGDNLIHIEVVESGQQIDGSYNYDHLYDNVIEEISAADIAIINQETILGGSDFPYSGYPAFNSPTEIGDSIIKAGFDVVLHATNHTLDKKLPGVLNTFAFWKQYPHIKVLGINETKDEQEEIDIIEKNNIKIAMLNYSYGLNGYKMPSDMPYLVNMLDYDQMEKDINKAKEIADFIIVFPHWGTEYVYEAVKTQKDLAKFYFDNGVDLVIGAHPHVLEPVEWMKSDNHEMLIYYSLGNFLSYQKEAARMLGGIADITIVKNEEDTYISDAGITAIVTHYEHGPSDYNYGIYKLVDYTPELASKHGVSDLAKNGPMDYYEIYEIAEQVLGQWFKQY
;
A
#
# COMPACT_ATOMS: atom_id res chain seq x y z
N MET A 1 18.56 -72.83 5.89
CA MET A 1 17.48 -73.81 5.61
C MET A 1 16.57 -73.14 4.59
N LEU A 2 16.40 -73.83 3.45
CA LEU A 2 15.78 -73.52 2.15
C LEU A 2 14.92 -72.25 1.91
N LEU A 3 15.25 -71.61 0.78
CA LEU A 3 14.36 -70.89 -0.17
C LEU A 3 13.17 -71.74 -0.66
N PHE A 4 12.10 -71.09 -1.14
CA PHE A 4 11.29 -71.37 -2.37
C PHE A 4 10.06 -70.43 -2.33
N LEU A 5 9.76 -69.46 -3.21
CA LEU A 5 9.60 -69.37 -4.68
C LEU A 5 8.54 -70.31 -5.26
N PHE A 6 7.58 -69.73 -6.03
CA PHE A 6 6.73 -70.22 -7.15
C PHE A 6 5.38 -69.45 -7.10
N SER A 7 5.06 -68.43 -7.90
CA SER A 7 4.92 -68.27 -9.37
C SER A 7 3.64 -68.89 -10.00
N LEU A 8 2.79 -67.98 -10.52
CA LEU A 8 2.20 -67.93 -11.88
C LEU A 8 1.19 -69.01 -12.36
N MET A 9 -0.03 -68.59 -12.74
CA MET A 9 -0.71 -68.78 -14.06
C MET A 9 -2.17 -68.24 -14.01
N LEU A 10 -2.58 -67.31 -14.89
CA LEU A 10 -3.26 -67.50 -16.21
C LEU A 10 -4.50 -68.40 -16.14
N ALA A 11 -5.63 -68.18 -16.83
CA ALA A 11 -6.26 -67.06 -17.54
C ALA A 11 -7.65 -67.56 -17.99
N LEU A 12 -8.60 -66.60 -18.05
CA LEU A 12 -9.69 -66.40 -19.03
C LEU A 12 -10.73 -67.49 -19.40
N THR A 13 -11.93 -66.95 -19.64
CA THR A 13 -13.11 -67.44 -20.42
C THR A 13 -14.05 -68.40 -19.69
N GLY A 14 -15.39 -68.31 -19.79
CA GLY A 14 -16.30 -67.43 -20.52
C GLY A 14 -17.76 -67.95 -20.41
N CYS A 15 -18.71 -67.05 -20.69
CA CYS A 15 -20.08 -67.24 -21.22
C CYS A 15 -21.16 -68.07 -20.48
N SER A 16 -22.23 -67.34 -20.09
CA SER A 16 -23.69 -67.54 -20.29
C SER A 16 -24.30 -68.96 -20.14
N SER A 17 -25.43 -69.18 -19.47
CA SER A 17 -26.77 -68.60 -19.73
C SER A 17 -27.84 -69.31 -18.87
N THR A 18 -29.10 -68.81 -18.96
CA THR A 18 -30.42 -69.35 -18.55
C THR A 18 -30.93 -68.94 -17.16
N ASN A 19 -31.94 -68.05 -17.04
CA ASN A 19 -33.39 -68.07 -17.37
C ASN A 19 -34.27 -68.84 -16.38
N GLU A 20 -35.24 -68.13 -15.76
CA GLU A 20 -36.66 -68.49 -15.54
C GLU A 20 -37.34 -67.30 -14.81
N ASN A 21 -38.18 -66.48 -15.45
CA ASN A 21 -39.62 -66.60 -15.77
C ASN A 21 -40.58 -66.81 -14.58
N ASN A 22 -41.45 -65.82 -14.32
CA ASN A 22 -42.92 -65.91 -14.39
C ASN A 22 -43.55 -64.54 -14.00
N SER A 23 -44.20 -63.84 -14.94
CA SER A 23 -45.65 -63.87 -15.28
C SER A 23 -46.45 -62.85 -14.44
N SER A 24 -47.37 -62.01 -14.93
CA SER A 24 -48.27 -62.12 -16.10
C SER A 24 -49.04 -60.80 -16.33
N GLU A 25 -49.31 -60.51 -17.61
CA GLU A 25 -50.58 -59.99 -18.21
C GLU A 25 -51.10 -58.56 -17.89
N ASP A 26 -51.69 -57.76 -18.80
CA ASP A 26 -51.98 -57.81 -20.24
C ASP A 26 -52.67 -56.46 -20.64
N LYS A 27 -52.68 -56.16 -21.95
CA LYS A 27 -53.61 -55.29 -22.74
C LYS A 27 -53.25 -53.83 -23.07
N SER A 28 -52.86 -53.64 -24.34
CA SER A 28 -53.09 -52.46 -25.21
C SER A 28 -54.51 -52.49 -25.82
N PRO A 29 -54.90 -51.68 -26.85
CA PRO A 29 -54.53 -50.32 -27.31
C PRO A 29 -55.81 -49.46 -27.60
N VAL A 30 -55.71 -48.28 -28.23
CA VAL A 30 -56.57 -47.80 -29.37
C VAL A 30 -56.31 -46.32 -29.74
N GLU A 31 -56.25 -46.08 -31.05
CA GLU A 31 -56.06 -44.83 -31.82
C GLU A 31 -57.27 -43.85 -31.79
N THR A 32 -57.06 -42.54 -32.06
CA THR A 32 -57.47 -41.85 -33.32
C THR A 32 -57.43 -40.30 -33.27
N GLN A 33 -56.71 -39.73 -34.25
CA GLN A 33 -56.99 -38.58 -35.15
C GLN A 33 -57.38 -37.14 -34.70
N LEU A 34 -56.51 -36.21 -35.12
CA LEU A 34 -56.67 -34.98 -35.94
C LEU A 34 -57.50 -33.74 -35.49
N ASN A 35 -56.77 -32.61 -35.55
CA ASN A 35 -57.11 -31.27 -36.09
C ASN A 35 -57.52 -30.09 -35.17
N ASN A 36 -56.60 -29.10 -35.22
CA ASN A 36 -56.78 -27.66 -35.45
C ASN A 36 -56.99 -26.64 -34.30
N SER A 37 -56.00 -25.73 -34.30
CA SER A 37 -56.07 -24.25 -34.28
C SER A 37 -56.15 -23.48 -32.95
N ASN A 38 -55.04 -22.77 -32.71
CA ASN A 38 -54.85 -21.40 -32.20
C ASN A 38 -55.58 -20.97 -30.92
N ASP A 39 -54.82 -20.77 -29.85
CA ASP A 39 -54.28 -19.46 -29.40
C ASP A 39 -53.87 -19.63 -27.94
N ASP A 40 -52.60 -19.37 -27.60
CA ASP A 40 -52.27 -18.74 -26.32
C ASP A 40 -50.79 -18.36 -26.26
N ASN A 41 -50.56 -17.05 -26.14
CA ASN A 41 -49.28 -16.44 -25.80
C ASN A 41 -49.00 -16.63 -24.31
N ARG A 42 -48.04 -17.50 -23.97
CA ARG A 42 -47.21 -17.37 -22.77
C ARG A 42 -45.79 -17.82 -23.10
N ILE A 43 -44.86 -16.88 -23.07
CA ILE A 43 -43.43 -17.09 -23.15
C ILE A 43 -42.93 -17.12 -21.70
N GLU A 44 -42.37 -18.26 -21.28
CA GLU A 44 -41.44 -18.35 -20.15
C GLU A 44 -39.99 -18.38 -20.69
N PRO A 45 -39.00 -17.85 -19.93
CA PRO A 45 -37.64 -17.67 -20.41
C PRO A 45 -36.79 -18.94 -20.25
N GLY A 46 -35.97 -19.19 -21.27
CA GLY A 46 -35.06 -20.33 -21.36
C GLY A 46 -33.71 -20.11 -20.67
N GLU A 47 -33.17 -21.23 -20.20
CA GLU A 47 -31.77 -21.49 -19.90
C GLU A 47 -31.02 -21.80 -21.21
N ASP A 48 -29.84 -21.22 -21.40
CA ASP A 48 -28.77 -21.60 -22.34
C ASP A 48 -27.58 -20.66 -22.01
N ALA A 49 -26.28 -21.01 -22.02
CA ALA A 49 -25.53 -22.23 -22.24
C ALA A 49 -24.09 -21.97 -21.73
N VAL A 50 -23.42 -22.97 -21.17
CA VAL A 50 -21.96 -22.95 -20.94
C VAL A 50 -21.38 -24.07 -21.80
N ASP A 51 -20.49 -23.72 -22.73
CA ASP A 51 -19.82 -24.66 -23.61
C ASP A 51 -18.36 -24.81 -23.20
N ASP A 52 -17.96 -26.07 -23.03
CA ASP A 52 -16.60 -26.56 -22.88
C ASP A 52 -15.89 -26.52 -24.25
N ASP A 53 -14.65 -26.04 -24.29
CA ASP A 53 -13.57 -26.75 -24.99
C ASP A 53 -12.26 -25.98 -24.84
N LEU A 54 -11.19 -26.69 -24.47
CA LEU A 54 -9.90 -26.69 -25.18
C LEU A 54 -8.90 -27.57 -24.42
N ASN A 55 -8.78 -28.81 -24.88
CA ASN A 55 -7.65 -29.70 -24.61
C ASN A 55 -6.85 -29.85 -25.92
N ASN A 56 -5.58 -29.42 -25.95
CA ASN A 56 -4.54 -30.16 -26.65
C ASN A 56 -3.12 -29.80 -26.17
N THR A 57 -2.55 -30.74 -25.41
CA THR A 57 -1.15 -31.17 -25.33
C THR A 57 -0.02 -30.23 -25.80
N ASP A 58 0.89 -29.90 -24.89
CA ASP A 58 2.30 -30.21 -25.10
C ASP A 58 2.95 -30.71 -23.79
N GLN A 59 3.57 -31.88 -23.87
CA GLN A 59 4.33 -32.50 -22.78
C GLN A 59 5.80 -32.12 -22.96
N GLY A 60 6.27 -31.16 -22.15
CA GLY A 60 7.67 -30.88 -21.91
C GLY A 60 7.95 -30.97 -20.42
N SER A 61 8.75 -31.95 -20.02
CA SER A 61 9.06 -32.37 -18.67
C SER A 61 9.72 -31.33 -17.77
N SER A 62 9.22 -31.29 -16.53
CA SER A 62 9.91 -31.04 -15.26
C SER A 62 11.43 -30.86 -15.29
N GLU A 63 11.89 -29.66 -14.95
CA GLU A 63 13.02 -29.45 -14.05
C GLU A 63 12.63 -28.33 -13.08
N ALA A 64 12.64 -28.64 -11.79
CA ALA A 64 12.37 -27.71 -10.70
C ALA A 64 13.43 -26.60 -10.70
N ILE A 65 13.02 -25.34 -10.87
CA ILE A 65 13.86 -24.19 -10.57
C ILE A 65 13.45 -23.76 -9.16
N ALA A 66 14.22 -24.20 -8.15
CA ALA A 66 14.28 -23.48 -6.89
C ALA A 66 14.69 -22.04 -7.23
N SER A 67 13.80 -21.06 -7.03
CA SER A 67 14.11 -19.65 -7.33
C SER A 67 15.27 -19.21 -6.45
N ILE A 68 16.42 -19.00 -7.07
CA ILE A 68 17.63 -18.50 -6.41
C ILE A 68 17.31 -17.08 -5.94
N HIS A 69 17.42 -16.82 -4.63
CA HIS A 69 17.32 -15.45 -4.09
C HIS A 69 18.29 -14.53 -4.84
N THR A 70 17.80 -13.42 -5.37
CA THR A 70 18.60 -12.42 -6.09
C THR A 70 18.68 -11.13 -5.30
N PHE A 71 19.90 -10.68 -5.01
CA PHE A 71 20.15 -9.42 -4.30
C PHE A 71 19.84 -8.17 -5.14
N ILE A 72 19.79 -8.29 -6.47
CA ILE A 72 19.54 -7.18 -7.38
C ILE A 72 18.23 -7.41 -8.12
N ASN A 73 17.34 -6.43 -8.08
CA ASN A 73 16.14 -6.30 -8.89
C ASN A 73 16.38 -5.23 -9.99
N PRO A 74 16.73 -5.62 -11.23
CA PRO A 74 17.15 -4.68 -12.27
C PRO A 74 16.14 -3.57 -12.61
N GLU A 75 14.85 -3.78 -12.38
CA GLU A 75 13.80 -2.80 -12.67
C GLU A 75 13.66 -1.72 -11.59
N GLY A 76 14.14 -1.97 -10.38
CA GLY A 76 14.04 -1.02 -9.27
C GLY A 76 14.79 0.29 -9.56
N SER A 77 14.16 1.44 -9.32
CA SER A 77 14.74 2.76 -9.62
C SER A 77 15.29 3.50 -8.40
N THR A 78 15.25 2.89 -7.21
CA THR A 78 15.70 3.41 -5.92
C THR A 78 16.51 2.32 -5.19
N ILE A 79 17.23 2.61 -4.09
CA ILE A 79 17.94 1.55 -3.34
C ILE A 79 16.96 0.49 -2.85
N GLU A 80 15.85 0.94 -2.29
CA GLU A 80 14.80 0.10 -1.71
C GLU A 80 14.25 -0.89 -2.71
N ALA A 81 13.95 -0.42 -3.93
CA ALA A 81 13.43 -1.25 -5.01
C ALA A 81 14.50 -2.06 -5.75
N ARG A 82 15.76 -1.57 -5.84
CA ARG A 82 16.84 -2.20 -6.65
C ARG A 82 17.61 -3.27 -5.89
N ILE A 83 17.83 -3.11 -4.59
CA ILE A 83 18.72 -3.97 -3.81
C ILE A 83 17.87 -4.70 -2.78
N ASN A 84 17.73 -6.02 -2.88
CA ASN A 84 16.97 -6.80 -1.90
C ASN A 84 17.83 -7.10 -0.67
N PRO A 85 17.28 -7.07 0.56
CA PRO A 85 18.00 -7.52 1.74
C PRO A 85 18.29 -9.03 1.64
N PRO A 86 19.31 -9.54 2.35
CA PRO A 86 19.59 -10.96 2.38
C PRO A 86 18.41 -11.79 2.90
N LEU A 87 18.36 -13.06 2.51
CA LEU A 87 17.29 -13.96 2.98
C LEU A 87 17.26 -14.02 4.52
N GLY A 88 16.10 -13.69 5.10
CA GLY A 88 15.90 -13.66 6.56
C GLY A 88 16.18 -12.30 7.23
N TYR A 89 16.67 -11.32 6.48
CA TYR A 89 16.87 -9.94 6.93
C TYR A 89 15.72 -9.06 6.42
N LYS A 90 15.31 -8.10 7.24
CA LYS A 90 14.34 -7.05 6.89
C LYS A 90 14.98 -5.69 7.08
N ARG A 91 14.70 -4.74 6.18
CA ARG A 91 15.16 -3.35 6.37
C ARG A 91 14.68 -2.80 7.70
N ILE A 92 15.53 -2.06 8.39
CA ILE A 92 15.10 -1.29 9.57
C ILE A 92 14.12 -0.22 9.08
N PRO A 93 12.89 -0.12 9.60
CA PRO A 93 11.92 0.87 9.17
C PRO A 93 12.44 2.31 9.27
N SER A 94 11.94 3.19 8.40
CA SER A 94 12.28 4.63 8.43
C SER A 94 11.12 5.50 7.98
N SER A 95 10.89 6.64 8.64
CA SER A 95 9.82 7.59 8.30
C SER A 95 10.24 8.58 7.20
N GLU A 96 9.28 9.18 6.49
CA GLU A 96 9.54 10.07 5.33
C GLU A 96 10.48 11.25 5.63
N GLY A 97 10.48 11.74 6.88
CA GLY A 97 11.34 12.82 7.33
C GLY A 97 12.79 12.42 7.67
N GLU A 98 13.18 11.16 7.48
CA GLU A 98 14.49 10.64 7.89
C GLU A 98 15.46 10.48 6.71
N LEU A 99 16.76 10.64 6.99
CA LEU A 99 17.79 10.45 5.98
C LEU A 99 17.80 9.02 5.41
N ALA A 100 17.44 8.02 6.22
CA ALA A 100 17.30 6.63 5.77
C ALA A 100 16.27 6.53 4.64
N HIS A 101 15.06 7.06 4.85
CA HIS A 101 14.01 7.09 3.85
C HIS A 101 14.43 7.90 2.61
N PHE A 102 15.04 9.06 2.82
CA PHE A 102 15.57 9.89 1.73
C PHE A 102 16.60 9.13 0.88
N ALA A 103 17.62 8.54 1.50
CA ALA A 103 18.68 7.80 0.83
C ALA A 103 18.14 6.58 0.07
N ARG A 104 17.18 5.86 0.67
CA ARG A 104 16.47 4.73 0.07
C ARG A 104 15.75 5.11 -1.22
N ASN A 105 15.12 6.30 -1.23
CA ASN A 105 14.28 6.80 -2.32
C ASN A 105 14.99 7.73 -3.32
N MET A 106 16.29 7.99 -3.15
CA MET A 106 17.07 8.67 -4.18
C MET A 106 17.06 7.86 -5.48
N LEU A 107 16.74 8.52 -6.59
CA LEU A 107 16.71 7.88 -7.91
C LEU A 107 18.08 7.31 -8.28
N LEU A 108 18.05 6.12 -8.88
CA LEU A 108 19.17 5.41 -9.45
C LEU A 108 19.10 5.45 -10.98
N LYS A 109 20.27 5.40 -11.62
CA LYS A 109 20.38 5.08 -13.04
C LYS A 109 19.90 3.65 -13.29
N LYS A 110 19.50 3.36 -14.54
CA LYS A 110 19.10 2.01 -14.98
C LYS A 110 20.13 0.96 -14.61
N ASP A 111 19.69 -0.25 -14.32
CA ASP A 111 20.60 -1.36 -14.02
C ASP A 111 21.61 -1.63 -15.13
N GLY A 112 22.81 -2.06 -14.73
CA GLY A 112 23.95 -2.23 -15.64
C GLY A 112 24.55 -0.92 -16.17
N SER A 113 24.10 0.25 -15.70
CA SER A 113 24.74 1.52 -16.03
C SER A 113 26.21 1.52 -15.60
N LYS A 114 27.03 2.22 -16.37
CA LYS A 114 28.46 2.38 -16.10
C LYS A 114 28.69 3.63 -15.26
N VAL A 115 29.61 3.52 -14.30
CA VAL A 115 30.10 4.67 -13.52
C VAL A 115 30.89 5.57 -14.46
N LEU A 116 30.46 6.82 -14.56
CA LEU A 116 31.12 7.86 -15.35
C LEU A 116 31.97 8.75 -14.44
N LEU A 117 33.08 9.21 -14.99
CA LEU A 117 33.90 10.27 -14.41
C LEU A 117 33.28 11.64 -14.72
N TYR A 118 33.70 12.68 -14.01
CA TYR A 118 33.22 14.06 -14.19
C TYR A 118 33.37 14.60 -15.63
N ASN A 119 34.31 14.03 -16.40
CA ASN A 119 34.55 14.40 -17.79
C ASN A 119 33.69 13.61 -18.80
N GLY A 120 32.81 12.72 -18.32
CA GLY A 120 31.94 11.87 -19.12
C GLY A 120 32.57 10.55 -19.58
N ASP A 121 33.86 10.31 -19.29
CA ASP A 121 34.52 9.05 -19.60
C ASP A 121 34.06 7.94 -18.66
N GLU A 122 34.09 6.69 -19.14
CA GLU A 122 33.83 5.53 -18.30
C GLU A 122 34.98 5.29 -17.31
N LYS A 123 34.65 5.05 -16.04
CA LYS A 123 35.62 4.56 -15.04
C LYS A 123 36.22 3.23 -15.52
N SER A 124 37.54 3.06 -15.35
CA SER A 124 38.24 1.85 -15.82
C SER A 124 37.77 0.56 -15.16
N ASN A 125 37.46 0.60 -13.86
CA ASN A 125 36.92 -0.54 -13.12
C ASN A 125 35.41 -0.38 -12.87
N GLN A 126 34.62 -1.15 -13.62
CA GLN A 126 33.16 -1.22 -13.54
C GLN A 126 32.66 -2.43 -12.71
N LEU A 127 33.56 -3.17 -12.06
CA LEU A 127 33.21 -4.41 -11.35
C LEU A 127 32.91 -4.17 -9.86
N ASN A 128 33.05 -2.95 -9.37
CA ASN A 128 33.03 -2.66 -7.93
C ASN A 128 31.70 -2.05 -7.44
N HIS A 129 30.72 -1.84 -8.33
CA HIS A 129 29.44 -1.20 -7.99
C HIS A 129 28.26 -2.10 -8.35
N VAL A 130 27.13 -1.84 -7.69
CA VAL A 130 25.84 -2.53 -7.95
C VAL A 130 24.74 -1.58 -8.41
N ALA A 131 24.78 -0.33 -7.98
CA ALA A 131 23.80 0.69 -8.33
C ALA A 131 24.46 2.06 -8.40
N ILE A 132 23.95 2.95 -9.24
CA ILE A 132 24.51 4.30 -9.43
C ILE A 132 23.40 5.30 -9.17
N PHE A 133 23.60 6.25 -8.27
CA PHE A 133 22.64 7.31 -8.02
C PHE A 133 22.56 8.27 -9.22
N GLN A 134 21.36 8.79 -9.47
CA GLN A 134 21.11 9.84 -10.45
C GLN A 134 21.48 11.22 -9.87
N LEU A 135 22.70 11.34 -9.37
CA LEU A 135 23.25 12.56 -8.79
C LEU A 135 24.22 13.20 -9.79
N SER A 136 23.85 14.36 -10.34
CA SER A 136 24.56 15.00 -11.46
C SER A 136 25.97 15.48 -11.10
N LEU A 137 27.03 15.01 -11.77
CA LEU A 137 28.37 15.55 -11.51
C LEU A 137 28.52 17.00 -12.01
N SER A 138 29.37 17.77 -11.32
CA SER A 138 29.87 19.03 -11.88
C SER A 138 30.80 18.75 -13.06
N ASP A 139 31.00 19.74 -13.94
CA ASP A 139 31.99 19.68 -15.04
C ASP A 139 33.45 19.76 -14.54
N ARG A 140 33.66 19.80 -13.23
CA ARG A 140 34.96 19.86 -12.56
C ARG A 140 35.21 18.60 -11.76
N ASP A 141 36.48 18.31 -11.58
CA ASP A 141 36.97 17.27 -10.67
C ASP A 141 36.85 17.71 -9.20
N ALA A 142 35.62 18.03 -8.77
CA ALA A 142 35.32 18.69 -7.50
C ALA A 142 34.23 17.99 -6.69
N GLN A 143 33.57 16.94 -7.22
CA GLN A 143 32.67 16.10 -6.43
C GLN A 143 33.32 14.73 -6.20
N GLN A 144 34.34 14.72 -5.33
CA GLN A 144 35.11 13.53 -5.00
C GLN A 144 34.46 12.77 -3.83
N CYS A 145 35.25 12.07 -3.01
CA CYS A 145 34.75 11.16 -1.97
C CYS A 145 33.86 11.87 -0.93
N ALA A 146 34.42 12.74 -0.10
CA ALA A 146 33.70 13.46 0.95
C ALA A 146 32.63 14.41 0.37
N ASP A 147 32.89 15.00 -0.80
CA ASP A 147 31.99 15.93 -1.47
C ASP A 147 30.65 15.29 -1.83
N SER A 148 30.68 14.02 -2.26
CA SER A 148 29.45 13.28 -2.58
C SER A 148 28.58 13.08 -1.35
N ILE A 149 29.19 12.83 -0.19
CA ILE A 149 28.48 12.62 1.08
C ILE A 149 27.94 13.94 1.63
N ILE A 150 28.77 15.00 1.61
CA ILE A 150 28.36 16.38 1.89
C ILE A 150 27.14 16.76 1.06
N ARG A 151 27.13 16.38 -0.22
CA ARG A 151 25.99 16.62 -1.11
C ARG A 151 24.75 15.86 -0.68
N VAL A 152 24.85 14.57 -0.37
CA VAL A 152 23.69 13.77 0.09
C VAL A 152 23.01 14.44 1.29
N TYR A 153 23.79 14.85 2.31
CA TYR A 153 23.22 15.56 3.46
C TYR A 153 22.61 16.91 3.09
N ALA A 154 23.27 17.67 2.22
CA ALA A 154 22.76 18.98 1.82
C ALA A 154 21.45 18.86 1.02
N GLU A 155 21.36 17.88 0.12
CA GLU A 155 20.15 17.60 -0.67
C GLU A 155 19.00 17.14 0.24
N TYR A 156 19.29 16.32 1.25
CA TYR A 156 18.32 15.89 2.27
C TYR A 156 17.72 17.07 3.05
N TYR A 157 18.55 17.92 3.64
CA TYR A 157 18.04 19.09 4.36
C TYR A 157 17.41 20.13 3.42
N TRP A 158 17.86 20.20 2.16
CA TRP A 158 17.23 21.05 1.15
C TRP A 158 15.84 20.55 0.77
N SER A 159 15.64 19.23 0.63
CA SER A 159 14.34 18.63 0.30
C SER A 159 13.32 18.80 1.42
N LEU A 160 13.78 18.82 2.68
CA LEU A 160 12.92 19.10 3.85
C LEU A 160 12.67 20.61 4.08
N GLY A 161 13.34 21.49 3.33
CA GLY A 161 13.27 22.94 3.57
C GLY A 161 14.00 23.42 4.83
N GLU A 162 14.78 22.55 5.48
CA GLU A 162 15.55 22.82 6.71
C GLU A 162 16.90 23.51 6.40
N TYR A 163 16.82 24.66 5.72
CA TYR A 163 17.98 25.34 5.15
C TYR A 163 19.02 25.84 6.16
N ASP A 164 18.61 26.05 7.41
CA ASP A 164 19.48 26.43 8.53
C ASP A 164 20.40 25.29 8.98
N LYS A 165 20.01 24.03 8.71
CA LYS A 165 20.85 22.85 8.93
C LYS A 165 21.88 22.61 7.82
N ILE A 166 21.77 23.31 6.69
CA ILE A 166 22.75 23.24 5.60
C ILE A 166 23.92 24.18 5.91
N ALA A 167 24.91 23.67 6.64
CA ALA A 167 26.15 24.38 6.93
C ALA A 167 27.33 23.42 7.05
N PHE A 168 28.50 23.82 6.53
CA PHE A 168 29.70 22.97 6.55
C PHE A 168 30.93 23.78 6.97
N HIS A 169 31.76 23.24 7.85
CA HIS A 169 33.07 23.82 8.12
C HIS A 169 34.00 23.59 6.93
N LEU A 170 34.68 24.66 6.52
CA LEU A 170 35.82 24.57 5.63
C LEU A 170 37.04 24.02 6.38
N THR A 171 38.08 23.60 5.66
CA THR A 171 39.32 23.04 6.25
C THR A 171 40.00 23.98 7.27
N ASN A 172 39.79 25.29 7.16
CA ASN A 172 40.30 26.28 8.12
C ASN A 172 39.38 26.53 9.34
N GLY A 173 38.26 25.81 9.45
CA GLY A 173 37.25 25.96 10.50
C GLY A 173 36.25 27.10 10.28
N PHE A 174 36.19 27.70 9.09
CA PHE A 174 35.14 28.67 8.77
C PHE A 174 33.82 27.93 8.50
N LEU A 175 32.76 28.23 9.28
CA LEU A 175 31.43 27.69 9.03
C LEU A 175 30.78 28.43 7.85
N MET A 176 30.52 27.69 6.78
CA MET A 176 29.84 28.20 5.61
C MET A 176 28.37 27.81 5.68
N GLU A 177 27.49 28.75 6.06
CA GLU A 177 26.04 28.56 6.16
C GLU A 177 25.33 28.84 4.82
N TYR A 178 24.41 27.98 4.40
CA TYR A 178 23.60 28.19 3.19
C TYR A 178 22.65 29.38 3.33
N THR A 179 22.08 29.61 4.52
CA THR A 179 21.22 30.77 4.81
C THR A 179 21.91 32.10 4.52
N LYS A 180 23.19 32.25 4.86
CA LYS A 180 23.97 33.45 4.49
C LYS A 180 24.26 33.52 2.99
N TRP A 181 24.52 32.39 2.35
CA TRP A 181 24.76 32.34 0.91
C TRP A 181 23.54 32.79 0.10
N ARG A 182 22.34 32.27 0.44
CA ARG A 182 21.09 32.63 -0.23
C ARG A 182 20.68 34.07 0.03
N GLU A 183 21.16 34.72 1.10
CA GLU A 183 21.00 36.17 1.34
C GLU A 183 21.93 37.06 0.47
N GLY A 184 22.75 36.45 -0.38
CA GLY A 184 23.66 37.14 -1.30
C GLY A 184 25.09 37.32 -0.78
N ASN A 185 25.47 36.67 0.32
CA ASN A 185 26.85 36.66 0.79
C ASN A 185 27.70 35.65 0.01
N ARG A 186 28.95 36.01 -0.28
CA ARG A 186 29.95 35.14 -0.92
C ARG A 186 31.24 35.15 -0.10
N LEU A 187 32.04 34.10 -0.26
CA LEU A 187 33.32 33.99 0.43
C LEU A 187 34.31 35.05 -0.07
N LYS A 188 34.90 35.78 0.86
CA LYS A 188 36.09 36.60 0.64
C LYS A 188 37.28 35.94 1.33
N VAL A 189 38.20 35.43 0.53
CA VAL A 189 39.40 34.71 0.99
C VAL A 189 40.61 35.64 0.97
N ALA A 190 41.32 35.74 2.09
CA ALA A 190 42.56 36.50 2.24
C ALA A 190 43.59 35.66 3.02
N GLY A 191 44.45 34.93 2.29
CA GLY A 191 45.31 33.91 2.89
C GLY A 191 44.46 32.78 3.48
N ASN A 192 44.68 32.44 4.75
CA ASN A 192 43.87 31.43 5.46
C ASN A 192 42.61 32.01 6.14
N ASN A 193 42.40 33.33 6.06
CA ASN A 193 41.23 33.98 6.64
C ASN A 193 40.09 34.03 5.62
N VAL A 194 38.94 33.50 6.03
CA VAL A 194 37.70 33.49 5.24
C VAL A 194 36.67 34.36 5.96
N SER A 195 35.91 35.14 5.20
CA SER A 195 34.87 36.02 5.72
C SER A 195 33.73 36.16 4.72
N TRP A 196 32.53 36.47 5.22
CA TRP A 196 31.39 36.80 4.37
C TRP A 196 31.52 38.21 3.78
N SER A 197 31.18 38.35 2.50
CA SER A 197 31.03 39.63 1.82
C SER A 197 29.73 39.62 1.02
N LYS A 198 28.82 40.56 1.28
CA LYS A 198 27.57 40.68 0.52
C LYS A 198 27.84 41.28 -0.86
N THR A 199 27.73 40.47 -1.90
CA THR A 199 28.04 40.85 -3.28
C THR A 199 26.96 40.47 -4.28
N ALA A 200 25.93 39.74 -3.84
CA ALA A 200 24.78 39.33 -4.65
C ALA A 200 23.47 39.69 -3.94
N ASN A 201 22.37 39.51 -4.66
CA ASN A 201 21.02 39.61 -4.10
C ASN A 201 20.59 38.28 -3.48
N TYR A 202 19.44 38.30 -2.82
CA TYR A 202 18.81 37.07 -2.34
C TYR A 202 18.46 36.15 -3.53
N ASP A 203 18.72 34.86 -3.38
CA ASP A 203 18.47 33.83 -4.38
C ASP A 203 18.39 32.45 -3.69
N ASP A 204 17.22 31.83 -3.72
CA ASP A 204 16.94 30.51 -3.14
C ASP A 204 16.66 29.43 -4.18
N SER A 205 16.99 29.71 -5.44
CA SER A 205 16.93 28.71 -6.51
C SER A 205 17.85 27.53 -6.20
N TYR A 206 17.46 26.35 -6.69
CA TYR A 206 18.30 25.16 -6.66
C TYR A 206 19.65 25.40 -7.37
N GLU A 207 19.66 26.22 -8.42
CA GLU A 207 20.89 26.61 -9.11
C GLU A 207 21.86 27.38 -8.20
N ASN A 208 21.35 28.22 -7.30
CA ASN A 208 22.16 28.93 -6.32
C ASN A 208 22.58 28.03 -5.15
N PHE A 209 21.73 27.11 -4.72
CA PHE A 209 22.10 26.02 -3.80
C PHE A 209 23.26 25.19 -4.37
N PHE A 210 23.18 24.79 -5.63
CA PHE A 210 24.25 24.02 -6.28
C PHE A 210 25.55 24.83 -6.40
N LYS A 211 25.49 26.17 -6.60
CA LYS A 211 26.68 27.04 -6.54
C LYS A 211 27.30 27.11 -5.14
N TYR A 212 26.47 27.10 -4.09
CA TYR A 212 26.92 27.01 -2.70
C TYR A 212 27.66 25.69 -2.47
N ILE A 213 27.05 24.57 -2.86
CA ILE A 213 27.63 23.23 -2.69
C ILE A 213 28.96 23.08 -3.44
N ASN A 214 29.04 23.53 -4.69
CA ASN A 214 30.31 23.53 -5.44
C ASN A 214 31.40 24.38 -4.78
N MET A 215 31.02 25.43 -4.04
CA MET A 215 31.96 26.23 -3.29
C MET A 215 32.39 25.53 -1.98
N VAL A 216 31.50 24.78 -1.32
CA VAL A 216 31.86 23.92 -0.19
C VAL A 216 32.90 22.89 -0.62
N PHE A 217 32.68 22.20 -1.74
CA PHE A 217 33.62 21.20 -2.28
C PHE A 217 35.04 21.73 -2.52
N ALA A 218 35.18 23.02 -2.83
CA ALA A 218 36.48 23.62 -3.06
C ALA A 218 37.32 23.83 -1.79
N TYR A 219 36.69 23.79 -0.60
CA TYR A 219 37.33 24.17 0.67
C TYR A 219 37.05 23.23 1.85
N ALA A 220 36.05 22.34 1.74
CA ALA A 220 35.76 21.25 2.67
C ALA A 220 36.22 19.91 2.09
N GLY A 221 36.30 18.88 2.91
CA GLY A 221 36.69 17.53 2.50
C GLY A 221 36.75 16.60 3.70
N THR A 222 37.48 15.48 3.59
CA THR A 222 37.57 14.48 4.66
C THR A 222 38.14 15.05 5.96
N LEU A 223 39.06 16.03 5.89
CA LEU A 223 39.62 16.70 7.07
C LEU A 223 38.58 17.52 7.84
N SER A 224 37.77 18.33 7.16
CA SER A 224 36.74 19.13 7.83
C SER A 224 35.57 18.27 8.30
N LEU A 225 35.14 17.32 7.47
CA LEU A 225 34.08 16.37 7.81
C LEU A 225 34.47 15.53 9.05
N SER A 226 35.72 15.09 9.13
CA SER A 226 36.24 14.34 10.29
C SER A 226 36.29 15.18 11.56
N ALA A 227 36.58 16.48 11.44
CA ALA A 227 36.56 17.40 12.57
C ALA A 227 35.15 17.70 13.10
N GLU A 228 34.11 17.52 12.27
CA GLU A 228 32.70 17.76 12.60
C GLU A 228 31.93 16.48 12.99
N SER A 229 32.57 15.32 12.91
CA SER A 229 31.92 14.03 13.15
C SER A 229 32.29 13.44 14.51
N SER A 230 31.37 12.67 15.09
CA SER A 230 31.56 11.94 16.34
C SER A 230 31.70 10.45 16.06
N LYS A 231 32.56 9.75 16.82
CA LYS A 231 32.68 8.29 16.71
C LYS A 231 31.40 7.61 17.18
N ILE A 232 31.07 6.49 16.57
CA ILE A 232 29.95 5.63 16.96
C ILE A 232 30.42 4.17 17.07
N ASP A 233 29.69 3.38 17.86
CA ASP A 233 29.88 1.94 17.94
C ASP A 233 29.09 1.21 16.85
N LEU A 234 29.52 0.01 16.45
CA LEU A 234 28.86 -0.78 15.41
C LEU A 234 27.40 -1.14 15.78
N ASP A 235 27.13 -1.38 17.06
CA ASP A 235 25.79 -1.70 17.55
C ASP A 235 24.81 -0.51 17.40
N ASP A 236 25.35 0.72 17.27
CA ASP A 236 24.58 1.96 17.11
C ASP A 236 24.46 2.43 15.65
N LEU A 237 24.83 1.56 14.70
CA LEU A 237 24.80 1.80 13.26
C LEU A 237 23.42 2.25 12.77
N ARG A 238 23.41 3.28 11.91
CA ARG A 238 22.23 3.83 11.24
C ARG A 238 22.56 4.24 9.81
N PRO A 239 21.59 4.22 8.87
CA PRO A 239 21.74 4.92 7.60
C PRO A 239 22.06 6.40 7.86
N GLY A 240 23.03 6.92 7.12
CA GLY A 240 23.62 8.23 7.38
C GLY A 240 24.93 8.19 8.15
N ASP A 241 25.31 7.09 8.77
CA ASP A 241 26.65 6.94 9.34
C ASP A 241 27.69 6.71 8.25
N MET A 242 28.97 6.93 8.56
CA MET A 242 30.03 6.83 7.57
C MET A 242 31.32 6.23 8.12
N PHE A 243 32.02 5.49 7.27
CA PHE A 243 33.43 5.16 7.48
C PHE A 243 34.27 6.28 6.91
N LEU A 244 35.04 6.98 7.75
CA LEU A 244 35.78 8.19 7.40
C LEU A 244 37.22 8.15 7.89
N GLU A 245 38.14 8.41 6.96
CA GLU A 245 39.54 8.67 7.27
C GLU A 245 39.90 10.09 6.84
N GLY A 246 40.06 10.98 7.82
CA GLY A 246 40.44 12.37 7.59
C GLY A 246 41.89 12.50 7.14
N GLY A 247 42.14 13.10 5.98
CA GLY A 247 43.51 13.24 5.46
C GLY A 247 43.62 13.66 4.01
N SER A 248 44.87 13.72 3.52
CA SER A 248 45.20 13.93 2.10
C SER A 248 46.37 13.00 1.71
N PRO A 249 46.09 11.76 1.27
CA PRO A 249 44.78 11.25 0.92
C PRO A 249 43.95 10.91 2.16
N GLY A 250 42.64 11.00 2.02
CA GLY A 250 41.65 10.47 2.95
C GLY A 250 40.49 9.93 2.12
N HIS A 251 39.60 9.15 2.72
CA HIS A 251 38.45 8.58 2.04
C HIS A 251 37.23 8.50 2.94
N CYS A 252 36.05 8.39 2.34
CA CYS A 252 34.80 8.26 3.07
C CYS A 252 33.79 7.38 2.32
N LEU A 253 33.05 6.55 3.06
CA LEU A 253 31.93 5.74 2.58
C LEU A 253 30.70 6.02 3.44
N LEU A 254 29.55 6.23 2.80
CA LEU A 254 28.27 6.45 3.48
C LEU A 254 27.52 5.13 3.60
N ILE A 255 26.95 4.88 4.77
CA ILE A 255 25.96 3.83 4.99
C ILE A 255 24.62 4.35 4.53
N VAL A 256 24.07 3.75 3.48
CA VAL A 256 22.84 4.24 2.81
C VAL A 256 21.60 3.43 3.17
N ASP A 257 21.79 2.24 3.75
CA ASP A 257 20.70 1.35 4.14
C ASP A 257 21.18 0.34 5.18
N ILE A 258 20.26 -0.15 6.01
CA ILE A 258 20.49 -1.20 7.02
C ILE A 258 19.30 -2.16 7.05
N ALA A 259 19.58 -3.45 7.18
CA ALA A 259 18.62 -4.51 7.44
C ALA A 259 19.05 -5.34 8.66
N GLU A 260 18.08 -5.98 9.31
CA GLU A 260 18.24 -6.75 10.55
C GLU A 260 17.49 -8.08 10.43
N ASP A 261 18.07 -9.16 10.98
CA ASP A 261 17.42 -10.46 11.09
C ASP A 261 16.62 -10.61 12.39
N ILE A 262 15.93 -11.75 12.57
CA ILE A 262 15.13 -12.02 13.78
C ILE A 262 15.95 -12.12 15.08
N ASN A 263 17.28 -12.26 14.98
CA ASN A 263 18.18 -12.33 16.12
C ASN A 263 18.81 -10.97 16.46
N GLY A 264 18.46 -9.91 15.73
CA GLY A 264 19.06 -8.59 15.85
C GLY A 264 20.41 -8.45 15.12
N GLU A 265 20.80 -9.42 14.29
CA GLU A 265 22.01 -9.33 13.48
C GLU A 265 21.79 -8.35 12.33
N ARG A 266 22.66 -7.35 12.20
CA ARG A 266 22.52 -6.27 11.21
C ARG A 266 23.41 -6.47 10.00
N CYS A 267 22.95 -6.01 8.85
CA CYS A 267 23.78 -5.81 7.67
C CYS A 267 23.48 -4.44 7.02
N PHE A 268 24.45 -3.88 6.29
CA PHE A 268 24.37 -2.53 5.75
C PHE A 268 24.92 -2.40 4.33
N LEU A 269 24.44 -1.37 3.60
CA LEU A 269 24.91 -1.02 2.26
C LEU A 269 25.86 0.19 2.31
N LEU A 270 26.95 0.14 1.54
CA LEU A 270 27.93 1.23 1.43
C LEU A 270 27.87 1.91 0.07
N ALA A 271 27.89 3.25 0.07
CA ALA A 271 27.98 4.05 -1.14
C ALA A 271 29.18 5.02 -1.11
N GLN A 272 29.70 5.37 -2.29
CA GLN A 272 30.86 6.25 -2.40
C GLN A 272 30.85 7.16 -3.63
N GLY A 273 31.51 8.30 -3.48
CA GLY A 273 32.23 8.98 -4.57
C GLY A 273 33.70 8.56 -4.56
N TYR A 274 34.53 9.06 -5.48
CA TYR A 274 35.98 8.77 -5.48
C TYR A 274 36.80 9.83 -6.20
N MET A 275 38.11 9.58 -6.34
CA MET A 275 39.06 10.43 -7.07
C MET A 275 39.60 9.69 -8.32
N PRO A 276 39.54 10.29 -9.53
CA PRO A 276 38.85 11.54 -9.88
C PRO A 276 37.35 11.48 -9.59
N ALA A 277 36.70 12.65 -9.52
CA ALA A 277 35.27 12.79 -9.33
C ALA A 277 34.51 11.91 -10.33
N GLN A 278 33.56 11.15 -9.81
CA GLN A 278 32.83 10.12 -10.54
C GLN A 278 31.46 9.94 -9.90
N ASP A 279 30.55 9.26 -10.59
CA ASP A 279 29.18 9.08 -10.11
C ASP A 279 29.16 8.49 -8.69
N PHE A 280 28.22 8.97 -7.87
CA PHE A 280 27.95 8.38 -6.56
C PHE A 280 27.28 7.02 -6.76
N HIS A 281 27.80 5.96 -6.14
CA HIS A 281 27.34 4.58 -6.40
C HIS A 281 27.43 3.69 -5.17
N VAL A 282 26.55 2.69 -5.10
CA VAL A 282 26.56 1.61 -4.11
C VAL A 282 27.60 0.57 -4.49
N LEU A 283 28.35 0.10 -3.50
CA LEU A 283 29.47 -0.81 -3.65
C LEU A 283 29.06 -2.28 -3.55
N LYS A 284 29.84 -3.15 -4.20
CA LYS A 284 29.83 -4.58 -3.90
C LYS A 284 30.51 -4.86 -2.56
N ASN A 285 30.11 -5.93 -1.87
CA ASN A 285 30.87 -6.49 -0.77
C ASN A 285 32.01 -7.39 -1.32
N PRO A 286 33.30 -7.10 -1.05
CA PRO A 286 34.41 -7.95 -1.47
C PRO A 286 34.38 -9.37 -0.89
N LEU A 287 33.75 -9.57 0.28
CA LEU A 287 33.61 -10.89 0.90
C LEU A 287 32.57 -11.75 0.17
N HIS A 288 31.53 -11.10 -0.37
CA HIS A 288 30.41 -11.75 -1.05
C HIS A 288 30.13 -11.09 -2.41
N PRO A 289 30.74 -11.54 -3.52
CA PRO A 289 30.70 -10.82 -4.81
C PRO A 289 29.32 -10.60 -5.45
N GLU A 290 28.33 -11.40 -5.04
CA GLU A 290 26.94 -11.35 -5.51
C GLU A 290 25.99 -10.71 -4.48
N ASP A 291 26.44 -10.51 -3.25
CA ASP A 291 25.68 -9.91 -2.14
C ASP A 291 26.27 -8.53 -1.82
N PRO A 292 25.54 -7.43 -2.06
CA PRO A 292 26.05 -6.10 -1.78
C PRO A 292 26.07 -5.73 -0.29
N TRP A 293 25.45 -6.53 0.59
CA TRP A 293 25.32 -6.24 2.02
C TRP A 293 26.57 -6.63 2.80
N TYR A 294 26.96 -5.78 3.75
CA TYR A 294 28.03 -6.00 4.71
C TYR A 294 27.42 -6.40 6.05
N TYR A 295 27.71 -7.60 6.54
CA TYR A 295 27.17 -8.10 7.81
C TYR A 295 28.02 -7.61 8.98
N VAL A 296 27.37 -7.12 10.04
CA VAL A 296 28.06 -6.57 11.22
C VAL A 296 28.93 -7.62 11.90
N SER A 297 28.48 -8.87 12.00
CA SER A 297 29.27 -10.01 12.51
C SER A 297 30.50 -10.36 11.68
N GLU A 298 30.58 -9.91 10.43
CA GLU A 298 31.73 -10.11 9.54
C GLU A 298 32.66 -8.89 9.50
N VAL A 299 32.29 -7.79 10.15
CA VAL A 299 33.14 -6.60 10.23
C VAL A 299 34.33 -6.89 11.15
N ASP A 300 35.49 -7.06 10.53
CA ASP A 300 36.79 -7.03 11.19
C ASP A 300 37.57 -5.81 10.72
N PHE A 301 38.33 -5.18 11.62
CA PHE A 301 39.15 -4.03 11.27
C PHE A 301 40.58 -4.49 10.94
N PRO A 302 41.16 -4.03 9.81
CA PRO A 302 40.63 -2.99 8.92
C PRO A 302 39.50 -3.49 8.01
N LEU A 303 38.40 -2.73 7.95
CA LEU A 303 37.26 -3.02 7.07
C LEU A 303 37.67 -2.77 5.62
N SER A 304 37.56 -3.79 4.77
CA SER A 304 37.93 -3.71 3.36
C SER A 304 36.73 -3.42 2.47
N SER A 305 36.75 -2.28 1.79
CA SER A 305 35.87 -1.99 0.65
C SER A 305 36.59 -2.29 -0.68
N PRO A 306 35.90 -2.28 -1.83
CA PRO A 306 36.54 -2.52 -3.14
C PRO A 306 37.63 -1.51 -3.52
N SER A 307 37.77 -0.38 -2.81
CA SER A 307 38.70 0.70 -3.20
C SER A 307 39.49 1.31 -2.04
N TRP A 308 39.20 0.92 -0.78
CA TRP A 308 39.85 1.46 0.42
C TRP A 308 39.72 0.52 1.61
N THR A 309 40.63 0.62 2.57
CA THR A 309 40.57 -0.09 3.86
C THR A 309 40.47 0.91 5.00
N PHE A 310 39.56 0.69 5.94
CA PHE A 310 39.33 1.59 7.08
C PHE A 310 39.77 0.94 8.38
N ASP A 311 40.62 1.60 9.15
CA ASP A 311 41.08 1.12 10.45
C ASP A 311 39.98 1.25 11.54
N GLU A 312 40.17 0.58 12.67
CA GLU A 312 39.29 0.68 13.83
C GLU A 312 39.09 2.13 14.30
N GLY A 313 37.85 2.50 14.60
CA GLY A 313 37.48 3.86 15.03
C GLY A 313 37.33 4.88 13.90
N SER A 314 37.25 4.43 12.66
CA SER A 314 36.89 5.21 11.46
C SER A 314 35.38 5.39 11.27
N LEU A 315 34.55 4.62 11.97
CA LEU A 315 33.10 4.74 11.93
C LEU A 315 32.64 5.97 12.73
N VAL A 316 31.94 6.89 12.06
CA VAL A 316 31.53 8.18 12.62
C VAL A 316 30.14 8.60 12.13
N ARG A 317 29.53 9.53 12.86
CA ARG A 317 28.28 10.22 12.53
C ARG A 317 28.50 11.72 12.44
N TRP A 318 27.92 12.36 11.44
CA TRP A 318 28.00 13.81 11.23
C TRP A 318 26.78 14.54 11.84
N GLY A 319 27.01 15.39 12.86
CA GLY A 319 26.03 16.33 13.44
C GLY A 319 24.79 15.72 14.12
N ASP A 320 24.10 16.50 14.98
CA ASP A 320 22.91 16.05 15.73
C ASP A 320 21.72 15.78 14.80
N PHE A 321 21.57 14.51 14.41
CA PHE A 321 20.35 13.97 13.81
C PHE A 321 19.25 13.87 14.87
N PRO A 322 18.00 14.33 14.60
CA PRO A 322 16.88 13.93 15.43
C PRO A 322 16.81 12.41 15.44
N ILE A 323 16.96 11.85 16.63
CA ILE A 323 16.94 10.41 16.86
C ILE A 323 15.51 9.95 16.65
N ASN A 324 15.32 8.96 15.78
CA ASN A 324 14.14 8.11 15.88
C ASN A 324 14.19 7.39 17.24
N GLU A 325 13.18 7.60 18.06
CA GLU A 325 12.92 6.78 19.24
C GLU A 325 12.39 5.37 18.85
N ALA A 326 12.51 4.94 17.59
CA ALA A 326 12.32 3.54 17.15
C ALA A 326 13.36 2.55 17.72
N ASN A 327 14.14 2.97 18.72
CA ASN A 327 14.88 2.10 19.64
C ASN A 327 14.12 1.91 20.98
N GLU A 328 12.80 2.11 21.03
CA GLU A 328 11.98 1.40 22.01
C GLU A 328 12.05 -0.10 21.67
N GLU A 329 13.02 -0.75 22.30
CA GLU A 329 13.08 -2.18 22.61
C GLU A 329 12.17 -3.07 21.73
N LEU A 330 12.74 -3.65 20.67
CA LEU A 330 12.26 -4.91 20.08
C LEU A 330 12.34 -6.03 21.14
N ILE A 331 11.43 -5.98 22.12
CA ILE A 331 11.17 -7.04 23.08
C ILE A 331 10.10 -7.94 22.47
N PHE A 332 10.54 -9.10 21.98
CA PHE A 332 9.66 -10.26 21.90
C PHE A 332 9.45 -10.81 23.32
N SER A 333 8.42 -10.37 24.04
CA SER A 333 7.54 -11.22 24.87
C SER A 333 6.57 -10.44 25.79
N GLN A 334 5.32 -10.94 25.78
CA GLN A 334 4.30 -10.99 26.84
C GLN A 334 4.27 -9.94 27.99
N ALA A 335 3.07 -9.35 28.11
CA ALA A 335 2.37 -8.86 29.31
C ALA A 335 2.37 -7.34 29.58
N TYR A 336 1.14 -6.83 29.75
CA TYR A 336 0.73 -5.50 30.25
C TYR A 336 1.43 -5.07 31.55
N GLU A 337 1.82 -3.79 31.65
CA GLU A 337 1.31 -2.83 32.67
C GLU A 337 1.90 -1.39 32.55
N ASP A 338 0.98 -0.41 32.58
CA ASP A 338 1.00 1.01 33.01
C ASP A 338 2.29 1.70 33.52
N SER A 339 2.64 2.88 32.96
CA SER A 339 2.43 4.23 33.58
C SER A 339 3.46 5.36 33.22
N ALA A 340 2.91 6.44 32.64
CA ALA A 340 3.19 7.89 32.80
C ALA A 340 4.54 8.59 32.38
N LEU A 341 4.40 9.52 31.41
CA LEU A 341 5.20 10.74 31.07
C LEU A 341 5.39 11.72 32.28
N PRO A 342 6.28 12.79 32.34
CA PRO A 342 6.66 13.75 31.25
C PRO A 342 7.99 14.60 31.34
N ALA A 343 8.19 15.49 30.32
CA ALA A 343 8.84 16.84 30.27
C ALA A 343 10.30 16.96 29.73
N MET A 344 10.70 17.90 28.83
CA MET A 344 10.35 19.33 28.65
C MET A 344 10.78 19.94 27.27
N SER A 345 9.86 20.67 26.60
CA SER A 345 9.92 21.97 25.83
C SER A 345 11.21 22.48 25.14
N TYR A 346 11.20 23.12 23.94
CA TYR A 346 10.52 24.40 23.57
C TYR A 346 10.48 24.70 22.03
N ASN A 347 9.29 25.10 21.52
CA ASN A 347 8.84 26.17 20.56
C ASN A 347 9.87 26.89 19.64
N LYS A 348 9.60 27.32 18.39
CA LYS A 348 8.36 27.75 17.69
C LYS A 348 8.61 27.87 16.16
N ALA A 349 8.08 26.96 15.35
CA ALA A 349 7.75 27.25 13.94
C ALA A 349 6.23 27.45 13.87
N GLU A 350 5.76 28.36 13.03
CA GLU A 350 4.32 28.66 12.92
C GLU A 350 3.55 27.37 12.64
N ALA A 351 2.64 27.04 13.58
CA ALA A 351 1.78 25.90 13.48
C ALA A 351 0.92 26.03 12.22
N ILE A 352 1.03 25.06 11.32
CA ILE A 352 -0.15 24.65 10.57
C ILE A 352 -1.15 24.26 11.65
N SER A 353 -2.20 25.05 11.76
CA SER A 353 -3.27 24.79 12.71
C SER A 353 -3.89 23.45 12.35
N TYR A 354 -3.72 22.43 13.20
CA TYR A 354 -4.46 21.16 13.10
C TYR A 354 -5.99 21.40 13.08
N ASP A 355 -6.47 22.58 13.48
CA ASP A 355 -7.88 22.96 13.49
C ASP A 355 -8.52 23.15 12.09
N ASN A 356 -7.84 22.90 10.96
CA ASN A 356 -8.40 22.99 9.60
C ASN A 356 -7.93 21.87 8.64
N GLN A 357 -7.51 20.73 9.17
CA GLN A 357 -7.06 19.58 8.38
C GLN A 357 -7.77 18.33 8.89
N VAL A 358 -8.21 17.45 8.00
CA VAL A 358 -8.86 16.17 8.34
C VAL A 358 -8.23 15.06 7.50
N THR A 359 -7.79 13.99 8.13
CA THR A 359 -7.42 12.75 7.44
C THR A 359 -8.62 11.82 7.30
N LEU A 360 -8.84 11.30 6.10
CA LEU A 360 -9.93 10.41 5.77
C LEU A 360 -9.35 9.10 5.25
N LEU A 361 -9.84 7.99 5.80
CA LEU A 361 -9.53 6.65 5.33
C LEU A 361 -10.82 5.98 4.84
N ALA A 362 -10.80 5.38 3.66
CA ALA A 362 -11.94 4.64 3.13
C ALA A 362 -11.53 3.28 2.59
N VAL A 363 -12.36 2.27 2.83
CA VAL A 363 -12.12 0.90 2.36
C VAL A 363 -13.27 0.37 1.51
N GLY A 364 -12.96 -0.59 0.65
CA GLY A 364 -13.89 -1.21 -0.28
C GLY A 364 -14.90 -2.19 0.36
N ASP A 365 -15.36 -3.14 -0.43
CA ASP A 365 -16.48 -4.04 -0.09
C ASP A 365 -16.14 -4.98 1.09
N ASN A 366 -16.84 -4.84 2.21
CA ASN A 366 -16.84 -5.79 3.32
C ASN A 366 -17.90 -6.88 3.08
N LEU A 367 -17.54 -7.85 2.24
CA LEU A 367 -18.43 -8.85 1.66
C LEU A 367 -18.38 -10.18 2.45
N ILE A 368 -19.29 -10.30 3.40
CA ILE A 368 -19.32 -11.36 4.42
C ILE A 368 -19.86 -12.68 3.85
N HIS A 369 -19.01 -13.43 3.16
CA HIS A 369 -19.31 -14.80 2.72
C HIS A 369 -19.50 -15.75 3.91
N ILE A 370 -20.06 -16.95 3.67
CA ILE A 370 -20.33 -17.89 4.76
C ILE A 370 -19.03 -18.32 5.47
N GLU A 371 -17.93 -18.41 4.72
CA GLU A 371 -16.61 -18.73 5.25
C GLU A 371 -16.09 -17.62 6.16
N VAL A 372 -16.41 -16.34 5.88
CA VAL A 372 -16.14 -15.23 6.80
C VAL A 372 -16.95 -15.41 8.09
N VAL A 373 -18.24 -15.73 7.98
CA VAL A 373 -19.11 -15.97 9.15
C VAL A 373 -18.55 -17.09 10.02
N GLU A 374 -18.15 -18.21 9.41
CA GLU A 374 -17.59 -19.38 10.08
C GLU A 374 -16.25 -19.06 10.75
N SER A 375 -15.43 -18.18 10.17
CA SER A 375 -14.12 -17.81 10.72
C SER A 375 -14.19 -17.18 12.12
N GLY A 376 -15.29 -16.49 12.44
CA GLY A 376 -15.47 -15.85 13.73
C GLY A 376 -16.19 -16.69 14.79
N GLN A 377 -16.58 -17.93 14.46
CA GLN A 377 -17.30 -18.78 15.41
C GLN A 377 -16.38 -19.28 16.53
N GLN A 378 -16.74 -18.97 17.76
CA GLN A 378 -16.01 -19.36 18.96
C GLN A 378 -16.43 -20.77 19.44
N ILE A 379 -15.57 -21.40 20.25
CA ILE A 379 -15.81 -22.76 20.80
C ILE A 379 -17.10 -22.83 21.62
N ASP A 380 -17.49 -21.74 22.28
CA ASP A 380 -18.71 -21.65 23.08
C ASP A 380 -19.98 -21.35 22.26
N GLY A 381 -19.84 -21.19 20.94
CA GLY A 381 -20.90 -20.87 20.00
C GLY A 381 -21.22 -19.38 19.86
N SER A 382 -20.48 -18.50 20.55
CA SER A 382 -20.51 -17.05 20.27
C SER A 382 -19.74 -16.71 19.00
N TYR A 383 -19.83 -15.45 18.55
CA TYR A 383 -19.12 -14.95 17.38
C TYR A 383 -18.25 -13.75 17.74
N ASN A 384 -17.03 -13.70 17.20
CA ASN A 384 -16.09 -12.58 17.29
C ASN A 384 -15.32 -12.50 15.97
N TYR A 385 -15.18 -11.29 15.42
CA TYR A 385 -14.58 -11.07 14.10
C TYR A 385 -13.43 -10.07 14.14
N ASP A 386 -12.87 -9.80 15.33
CA ASP A 386 -11.80 -8.82 15.52
C ASP A 386 -10.57 -9.17 14.67
N HIS A 387 -10.26 -10.47 14.57
CA HIS A 387 -9.11 -11.02 13.84
C HIS A 387 -9.08 -10.63 12.35
N LEU A 388 -10.24 -10.32 11.75
CA LEU A 388 -10.32 -9.92 10.34
C LEU A 388 -9.62 -8.58 10.08
N TYR A 389 -9.56 -7.71 11.10
CA TYR A 389 -9.09 -6.33 10.99
C TYR A 389 -7.75 -6.07 11.69
N ASP A 390 -7.25 -7.02 12.47
CA ASP A 390 -6.08 -6.84 13.36
C ASP A 390 -4.83 -6.27 12.65
N ASN A 391 -4.56 -6.68 11.41
CA ASN A 391 -3.36 -6.25 10.68
C ASN A 391 -3.47 -4.85 10.03
N VAL A 392 -4.65 -4.22 10.07
CA VAL A 392 -4.91 -2.90 9.48
C VAL A 392 -5.59 -1.94 10.47
N ILE A 393 -5.72 -2.34 11.73
CA ILE A 393 -6.42 -1.59 12.77
C ILE A 393 -5.70 -0.27 13.12
N GLU A 394 -4.37 -0.24 13.02
CA GLU A 394 -3.58 0.94 13.31
C GLU A 394 -3.85 2.04 12.27
N GLU A 395 -3.93 1.68 10.99
CA GLU A 395 -4.27 2.60 9.90
C GLU A 395 -5.69 3.14 10.05
N ILE A 396 -6.67 2.24 10.31
CA ILE A 396 -8.08 2.62 10.48
C ILE A 396 -8.23 3.59 11.65
N SER A 397 -7.66 3.26 12.81
CA SER A 397 -7.81 4.06 14.03
C SER A 397 -6.98 5.35 14.07
N ALA A 398 -5.97 5.48 13.19
CA ALA A 398 -5.18 6.70 13.05
C ALA A 398 -5.87 7.81 12.23
N ALA A 399 -6.87 7.46 11.40
CA ALA A 399 -7.60 8.43 10.60
C ALA A 399 -8.54 9.30 11.46
N ASP A 400 -8.73 10.58 11.08
CA ASP A 400 -9.72 11.43 11.75
C ASP A 400 -11.16 10.98 11.47
N ILE A 401 -11.38 10.38 10.29
CA ILE A 401 -12.63 9.78 9.84
C ILE A 401 -12.31 8.51 9.04
N ALA A 402 -12.75 7.35 9.53
CA ALA A 402 -12.64 6.08 8.81
C ALA A 402 -14.00 5.59 8.28
N ILE A 403 -14.04 5.18 7.00
CA ILE A 403 -15.25 4.77 6.28
C ILE A 403 -15.12 3.35 5.74
N ILE A 404 -16.17 2.55 5.90
CA ILE A 404 -16.26 1.17 5.38
C ILE A 404 -17.51 0.96 4.54
N ASN A 405 -17.36 0.31 3.38
CA ASN A 405 -18.50 -0.19 2.61
C ASN A 405 -18.98 -1.54 3.16
N GLN A 406 -19.96 -1.52 4.05
CA GLN A 406 -20.58 -2.75 4.56
C GLN A 406 -21.59 -3.27 3.54
N GLU A 407 -21.11 -4.06 2.58
CA GLU A 407 -21.94 -4.46 1.45
C GLU A 407 -23.10 -5.39 1.83
N THR A 408 -22.87 -6.30 2.77
CA THR A 408 -23.86 -7.30 3.18
C THR A 408 -24.64 -6.85 4.41
N ILE A 409 -25.95 -7.14 4.40
CA ILE A 409 -26.85 -6.70 5.48
C ILE A 409 -26.59 -7.44 6.80
N LEU A 410 -26.52 -6.68 7.91
CA LEU A 410 -26.38 -7.21 9.27
C LEU A 410 -27.73 -7.71 9.82
N GLY A 411 -28.31 -8.70 9.15
CA GLY A 411 -29.65 -9.20 9.46
C GLY A 411 -29.73 -10.03 10.76
N GLY A 412 -28.58 -10.42 11.34
CA GLY A 412 -28.52 -11.08 12.63
C GLY A 412 -29.13 -12.49 12.67
N SER A 413 -29.32 -13.02 13.87
CA SER A 413 -29.68 -14.42 14.11
C SER A 413 -31.17 -14.77 13.89
N ASP A 414 -32.00 -13.79 13.53
CA ASP A 414 -33.41 -14.03 13.15
C ASP A 414 -33.55 -14.85 11.87
N PHE A 415 -32.50 -14.85 11.04
CA PHE A 415 -32.37 -15.69 9.85
C PHE A 415 -31.13 -16.58 9.99
N PRO A 416 -31.10 -17.75 9.33
CA PRO A 416 -29.84 -18.46 9.16
C PRO A 416 -28.81 -17.55 8.49
N TYR A 417 -27.58 -17.53 9.01
CA TYR A 417 -26.46 -16.90 8.33
C TYR A 417 -26.24 -17.57 6.98
N SER A 418 -25.90 -16.77 5.97
CA SER A 418 -25.76 -17.26 4.60
C SER A 418 -24.85 -16.33 3.81
N GLY A 419 -24.05 -16.91 2.91
CA GLY A 419 -23.26 -16.17 1.91
C GLY A 419 -24.01 -15.99 0.58
N TYR A 420 -23.25 -15.88 -0.50
CA TYR A 420 -23.75 -15.74 -1.87
C TYR A 420 -24.78 -16.84 -2.23
N PRO A 421 -25.87 -16.52 -2.96
CA PRO A 421 -26.18 -15.23 -3.59
C PRO A 421 -27.04 -14.28 -2.75
N ALA A 422 -27.46 -14.68 -1.54
CA ALA A 422 -28.37 -13.88 -0.70
C ALA A 422 -27.87 -13.86 0.74
N PHE A 423 -27.12 -12.82 1.08
CA PHE A 423 -26.32 -12.71 2.28
C PHE A 423 -27.15 -12.39 3.54
N ASN A 424 -26.78 -13.01 4.65
CA ASN A 424 -27.22 -12.62 6.00
C ASN A 424 -26.01 -12.64 6.93
N SER A 425 -25.57 -11.46 7.33
CA SER A 425 -24.38 -11.29 8.14
C SER A 425 -24.75 -11.22 9.63
N PRO A 426 -23.94 -11.82 10.51
CA PRO A 426 -24.02 -11.63 11.96
C PRO A 426 -23.85 -10.16 12.34
N THR A 427 -24.53 -9.74 13.40
CA THR A 427 -24.40 -8.38 13.93
C THR A 427 -23.05 -8.12 14.56
N GLU A 428 -22.38 -9.17 15.04
CA GLU A 428 -21.05 -9.14 15.66
C GLU A 428 -19.95 -8.68 14.69
N ILE A 429 -20.19 -8.74 13.38
CA ILE A 429 -19.34 -8.06 12.37
C ILE A 429 -19.34 -6.56 12.62
N GLY A 430 -20.53 -5.98 12.89
CA GLY A 430 -20.66 -4.56 13.22
C GLY A 430 -19.93 -4.19 14.51
N ASP A 431 -19.93 -5.07 15.52
CA ASP A 431 -19.17 -4.84 16.76
C ASP A 431 -17.67 -4.76 16.47
N SER A 432 -17.17 -5.61 15.57
CA SER A 432 -15.76 -5.66 15.17
C SER A 432 -15.38 -4.45 14.29
N ILE A 433 -16.29 -3.97 13.43
CA ILE A 433 -16.14 -2.72 12.67
C ILE A 433 -15.95 -1.52 13.62
N ILE A 434 -16.77 -1.43 14.67
CA ILE A 434 -16.67 -0.36 15.66
C ILE A 434 -15.34 -0.45 16.41
N LYS A 435 -14.95 -1.67 16.81
CA LYS A 435 -13.69 -1.90 17.52
C LYS A 435 -12.47 -1.58 16.65
N ALA A 436 -12.55 -1.82 15.34
CA ALA A 436 -11.49 -1.47 14.39
C ALA A 436 -11.29 0.05 14.25
N GLY A 437 -12.28 0.86 14.62
CA GLY A 437 -12.19 2.32 14.62
C GLY A 437 -12.92 3.02 13.48
N PHE A 438 -13.82 2.33 12.76
CA PHE A 438 -14.62 2.97 11.71
C PHE A 438 -15.67 3.92 12.29
N ASP A 439 -15.82 5.09 11.68
CA ASP A 439 -16.79 6.13 12.06
C ASP A 439 -18.03 6.12 11.16
N VAL A 440 -17.87 5.72 9.90
CA VAL A 440 -18.93 5.78 8.87
C VAL A 440 -19.10 4.43 8.19
N VAL A 441 -20.35 3.98 8.07
CA VAL A 441 -20.71 2.71 7.47
C VAL A 441 -21.71 2.92 6.33
N LEU A 442 -21.33 2.47 5.14
CA LEU A 442 -22.15 2.58 3.93
C LEU A 442 -22.98 1.29 3.76
N HIS A 443 -24.28 1.43 3.50
CA HIS A 443 -25.21 0.31 3.33
C HIS A 443 -26.03 0.36 2.04
N ALA A 444 -25.94 1.43 1.22
CA ALA A 444 -26.60 1.42 -0.09
C ALA A 444 -25.80 0.57 -1.08
N THR A 445 -26.15 -0.71 -1.16
CA THR A 445 -25.52 -1.69 -2.05
C THR A 445 -26.59 -2.51 -2.78
N ASN A 446 -26.17 -3.38 -3.68
CA ASN A 446 -27.07 -4.37 -4.30
C ASN A 446 -27.55 -5.45 -3.32
N HIS A 447 -26.82 -5.68 -2.22
CA HIS A 447 -27.09 -6.72 -1.22
C HIS A 447 -27.92 -6.25 -0.01
N THR A 448 -28.28 -4.97 0.06
CA THR A 448 -29.07 -4.40 1.17
C THR A 448 -30.38 -5.16 1.44
N LEU A 449 -31.04 -5.68 0.39
CA LEU A 449 -32.35 -6.35 0.50
C LEU A 449 -32.30 -7.88 0.46
N ASP A 450 -31.16 -8.51 0.68
CA ASP A 450 -31.03 -9.97 0.62
C ASP A 450 -31.90 -10.72 1.63
N LYS A 451 -32.19 -10.09 2.78
CA LYS A 451 -33.18 -10.57 3.76
C LYS A 451 -34.46 -9.72 3.79
N LYS A 452 -34.69 -8.96 2.72
CA LYS A 452 -35.82 -8.03 2.53
C LYS A 452 -35.88 -7.01 3.68
N LEU A 453 -37.02 -6.35 3.84
CA LEU A 453 -37.24 -5.36 4.89
C LEU A 453 -36.85 -5.84 6.31
N PRO A 454 -37.20 -7.06 6.75
CA PRO A 454 -36.81 -7.53 8.09
C PRO A 454 -35.30 -7.50 8.34
N GLY A 455 -34.47 -7.87 7.35
CA GLY A 455 -33.01 -7.77 7.49
C GLY A 455 -32.52 -6.35 7.68
N VAL A 456 -33.08 -5.40 6.91
CA VAL A 456 -32.72 -3.98 7.03
C VAL A 456 -33.16 -3.42 8.39
N LEU A 457 -34.33 -3.80 8.87
CA LEU A 457 -34.80 -3.41 10.22
C LEU A 457 -33.88 -3.94 11.33
N ASN A 458 -33.32 -5.14 11.16
CA ASN A 458 -32.35 -5.69 12.11
C ASN A 458 -31.03 -4.91 12.07
N THR A 459 -30.55 -4.54 10.88
CA THR A 459 -29.39 -3.64 10.72
C THR A 459 -29.61 -2.30 11.41
N PHE A 460 -30.79 -1.68 11.25
CA PHE A 460 -31.12 -0.44 11.97
C PHE A 460 -31.15 -0.63 13.48
N ALA A 461 -31.76 -1.72 13.95
CA ALA A 461 -31.81 -2.05 15.38
C ALA A 461 -30.42 -2.24 15.97
N PHE A 462 -29.48 -2.82 15.19
CA PHE A 462 -28.08 -2.91 15.56
C PHE A 462 -27.43 -1.52 15.67
N TRP A 463 -27.42 -0.72 14.60
CA TRP A 463 -26.72 0.56 14.59
C TRP A 463 -27.30 1.61 15.55
N LYS A 464 -28.58 1.52 15.92
CA LYS A 464 -29.18 2.35 16.98
C LYS A 464 -28.51 2.19 18.35
N GLN A 465 -27.81 1.07 18.58
CA GLN A 465 -27.02 0.85 19.79
C GLN A 465 -25.73 1.67 19.79
N TYR A 466 -25.30 2.16 18.62
CA TYR A 466 -24.05 2.87 18.38
C TYR A 466 -24.28 4.24 17.72
N PRO A 467 -24.92 5.20 18.41
CA PRO A 467 -25.32 6.49 17.82
C PRO A 467 -24.16 7.41 17.41
N HIS A 468 -22.91 7.03 17.71
CA HIS A 468 -21.71 7.73 17.25
C HIS A 468 -21.27 7.28 15.85
N ILE A 469 -21.73 6.12 15.38
CA ILE A 469 -21.48 5.63 14.03
C ILE A 469 -22.46 6.29 13.07
N LYS A 470 -21.92 6.83 11.99
CA LYS A 470 -22.70 7.41 10.91
C LYS A 470 -23.07 6.33 9.90
N VAL A 471 -24.36 6.01 9.79
CA VAL A 471 -24.87 5.03 8.82
C VAL A 471 -25.44 5.76 7.62
N LEU A 472 -24.94 5.44 6.42
CA LEU A 472 -25.34 6.09 5.17
C LEU A 472 -26.01 5.12 4.21
N GLY A 473 -26.87 5.67 3.34
CA GLY A 473 -27.44 4.96 2.20
C GLY A 473 -28.73 4.18 2.47
N ILE A 474 -29.09 3.96 3.73
CA ILE A 474 -30.36 3.36 4.14
C ILE A 474 -31.12 4.26 5.10
N ASN A 475 -32.46 4.29 5.00
CA ASN A 475 -33.30 5.21 5.79
C ASN A 475 -34.55 4.52 6.35
N GLU A 476 -34.86 4.71 7.64
CA GLU A 476 -36.10 4.24 8.27
C GLU A 476 -37.27 5.17 7.99
N THR A 477 -37.00 6.44 7.70
CA THR A 477 -38.01 7.44 7.38
C THR A 477 -37.66 8.25 6.13
N LYS A 478 -38.69 8.87 5.56
CA LYS A 478 -38.50 9.80 4.44
C LYS A 478 -37.69 11.04 4.86
N ASP A 479 -37.88 11.51 6.09
CA ASP A 479 -37.19 12.70 6.58
C ASP A 479 -35.68 12.43 6.71
N GLU A 480 -35.30 11.22 7.16
CA GLU A 480 -33.90 10.77 7.18
C GLU A 480 -33.29 10.76 5.77
N GLN A 481 -33.99 10.22 4.76
CA GLN A 481 -33.51 10.28 3.38
C GLN A 481 -33.30 11.72 2.87
N GLU A 482 -34.14 12.65 3.31
CA GLU A 482 -34.06 14.05 2.84
C GLU A 482 -33.00 14.87 3.61
N GLU A 483 -32.45 14.35 4.70
CA GLU A 483 -31.37 14.95 5.49
C GLU A 483 -30.01 14.60 4.86
N ILE A 484 -29.11 15.59 4.77
CA ILE A 484 -27.74 15.35 4.28
C ILE A 484 -26.85 15.14 5.49
N ASP A 485 -26.26 13.96 5.59
CA ASP A 485 -25.32 13.66 6.65
C ASP A 485 -24.03 14.47 6.50
N ILE A 486 -23.72 15.21 7.57
CA ILE A 486 -22.50 15.99 7.70
C ILE A 486 -21.69 15.45 8.87
N ILE A 487 -20.39 15.28 8.64
CA ILE A 487 -19.40 15.18 9.71
C ILE A 487 -18.65 16.50 9.79
N GLU A 488 -18.60 17.09 10.97
CA GLU A 488 -17.81 18.29 11.25
C GLU A 488 -16.60 17.89 12.10
N LYS A 489 -15.41 18.01 11.52
CA LYS A 489 -14.13 17.69 12.17
C LYS A 489 -13.14 18.79 11.82
N ASN A 490 -12.39 19.27 12.79
CA ASN A 490 -11.36 20.32 12.60
C ASN A 490 -11.89 21.48 11.73
N ASN A 491 -13.07 22.03 12.09
CA ASN A 491 -13.78 23.13 11.40
C ASN A 491 -14.11 22.93 9.90
N ILE A 492 -14.02 21.69 9.41
CA ILE A 492 -14.42 21.29 8.07
C ILE A 492 -15.73 20.52 8.16
N LYS A 493 -16.76 20.98 7.46
CA LYS A 493 -18.03 20.27 7.28
C LYS A 493 -17.99 19.44 6.02
N ILE A 494 -18.04 18.13 6.17
CA ILE A 494 -17.97 17.17 5.06
C ILE A 494 -19.35 16.54 4.90
N ALA A 495 -20.01 16.80 3.77
CA ALA A 495 -21.24 16.13 3.38
C ALA A 495 -20.92 14.78 2.73
N MET A 496 -21.64 13.73 3.11
CA MET A 496 -21.40 12.38 2.62
C MET A 496 -22.68 11.77 2.04
N LEU A 497 -22.60 11.29 0.81
CA LEU A 497 -23.75 10.76 0.07
C LEU A 497 -23.45 9.35 -0.43
N ASN A 498 -24.30 8.36 -0.13
CA ASN A 498 -24.11 6.97 -0.56
C ASN A 498 -25.31 6.46 -1.36
N TYR A 499 -25.05 5.79 -2.48
CA TYR A 499 -26.07 5.35 -3.43
C TYR A 499 -25.76 3.98 -4.04
N SER A 500 -26.81 3.21 -4.36
CA SER A 500 -26.70 1.93 -5.07
C SER A 500 -27.25 1.97 -6.49
N TYR A 501 -26.59 1.27 -7.41
CA TYR A 501 -27.10 1.04 -8.76
C TYR A 501 -28.32 0.10 -8.83
N GLY A 502 -28.47 -0.79 -7.84
CA GLY A 502 -29.40 -1.92 -7.93
C GLY A 502 -29.67 -2.59 -6.58
N LEU A 503 -30.51 -3.64 -6.59
CA LEU A 503 -30.94 -4.39 -5.39
C LEU A 503 -31.07 -5.89 -5.70
N ASN A 504 -30.24 -6.43 -6.60
CA ASN A 504 -30.24 -7.85 -7.02
C ASN A 504 -31.64 -8.42 -7.39
N GLY A 505 -32.47 -7.59 -8.01
CA GLY A 505 -33.83 -7.96 -8.44
C GLY A 505 -34.92 -7.86 -7.35
N TYR A 506 -34.56 -7.54 -6.10
CA TYR A 506 -35.52 -7.17 -5.07
C TYR A 506 -36.17 -5.82 -5.40
N LYS A 507 -37.44 -5.68 -5.03
CA LYS A 507 -38.17 -4.42 -5.16
C LYS A 507 -38.16 -3.70 -3.83
N MET A 508 -37.97 -2.38 -3.89
CA MET A 508 -38.24 -1.50 -2.76
C MET A 508 -39.64 -1.77 -2.18
N PRO A 509 -39.79 -1.91 -0.85
CA PRO A 509 -41.10 -1.96 -0.22
C PRO A 509 -41.92 -0.71 -0.59
N SER A 510 -43.17 -0.91 -1.04
CA SER A 510 -44.00 0.18 -1.54
C SER A 510 -44.35 1.24 -0.48
N ASP A 511 -44.31 0.85 0.78
CA ASP A 511 -44.53 1.68 1.97
C ASP A 511 -43.26 2.39 2.48
N MET A 512 -42.09 1.96 2.01
CA MET A 512 -40.79 2.55 2.33
C MET A 512 -39.95 2.77 1.05
N PRO A 513 -40.39 3.60 0.10
CA PRO A 513 -39.66 3.84 -1.15
C PRO A 513 -38.34 4.61 -0.95
N TYR A 514 -38.10 5.10 0.26
CA TYR A 514 -36.91 5.84 0.70
C TYR A 514 -35.87 4.94 1.39
N LEU A 515 -36.16 3.64 1.54
CA LEU A 515 -35.37 2.74 2.39
C LEU A 515 -33.92 2.59 1.93
N VAL A 516 -33.65 2.69 0.62
CA VAL A 516 -32.30 2.67 0.05
C VAL A 516 -32.14 3.83 -0.91
N ASN A 517 -31.02 4.55 -0.80
CA ASN A 517 -30.66 5.60 -1.74
C ASN A 517 -30.17 4.97 -3.05
N MET A 518 -30.87 5.25 -4.15
CA MET A 518 -30.58 4.70 -5.47
C MET A 518 -29.85 5.72 -6.34
N LEU A 519 -29.08 5.25 -7.33
CA LEU A 519 -28.49 6.08 -8.38
C LEU A 519 -29.57 6.65 -9.32
N ASP A 520 -30.28 7.66 -8.83
CA ASP A 520 -31.32 8.42 -9.53
C ASP A 520 -30.84 9.87 -9.74
N TYR A 521 -30.72 10.29 -11.00
CA TYR A 521 -30.11 11.58 -11.36
C TYR A 521 -30.81 12.78 -10.71
N ASP A 522 -32.15 12.77 -10.67
CA ASP A 522 -32.93 13.90 -10.13
C ASP A 522 -32.75 14.00 -8.61
N GLN A 523 -32.78 12.85 -7.91
CA GLN A 523 -32.55 12.81 -6.47
C GLN A 523 -31.10 13.15 -6.10
N MET A 524 -30.11 12.61 -6.83
CA MET A 524 -28.70 12.92 -6.60
C MET A 524 -28.40 14.41 -6.82
N GLU A 525 -28.92 15.03 -7.89
CA GLU A 525 -28.76 16.46 -8.12
C GLU A 525 -29.36 17.29 -6.97
N LYS A 526 -30.55 16.91 -6.49
CA LYS A 526 -31.20 17.58 -5.36
C LYS A 526 -30.35 17.48 -4.09
N ASP A 527 -29.79 16.31 -3.80
CA ASP A 527 -29.00 16.09 -2.58
C ASP A 527 -27.64 16.77 -2.63
N ILE A 528 -26.95 16.75 -3.79
CA ILE A 528 -25.70 17.48 -4.00
C ILE A 528 -25.93 19.00 -3.87
N ASN A 529 -27.03 19.51 -4.43
CA ASN A 529 -27.35 20.94 -4.31
C ASN A 529 -27.62 21.35 -2.85
N LYS A 530 -28.28 20.50 -2.06
CA LYS A 530 -28.42 20.74 -0.62
C LYS A 530 -27.07 20.71 0.08
N ALA A 531 -26.24 19.70 -0.19
CA ALA A 531 -24.92 19.55 0.42
C ALA A 531 -24.05 20.80 0.21
N LYS A 532 -24.05 21.37 -1.01
CA LYS A 532 -23.36 22.63 -1.33
C LYS A 532 -23.76 23.82 -0.48
N GLU A 533 -25.00 23.87 0.00
CA GLU A 533 -25.48 25.00 0.82
C GLU A 533 -24.99 24.93 2.27
N ILE A 534 -24.58 23.75 2.74
CA ILE A 534 -24.40 23.47 4.17
C ILE A 534 -23.04 22.85 4.53
N ALA A 535 -22.26 22.39 3.56
CA ALA A 535 -20.96 21.75 3.74
C ALA A 535 -19.85 22.50 2.99
N ASP A 536 -18.62 22.27 3.43
CA ASP A 536 -17.40 22.80 2.84
C ASP A 536 -16.80 21.84 1.80
N PHE A 537 -17.10 20.54 1.91
CA PHE A 537 -16.57 19.47 1.06
C PHE A 537 -17.64 18.38 0.87
N ILE A 538 -17.76 17.82 -0.33
CA ILE A 538 -18.78 16.84 -0.69
C ILE A 538 -18.13 15.55 -1.20
N ILE A 539 -18.47 14.44 -0.53
CA ILE A 539 -18.03 13.10 -0.89
C ILE A 539 -19.23 12.28 -1.36
N VAL A 540 -19.08 11.62 -2.51
CA VAL A 540 -20.07 10.66 -3.02
C VAL A 540 -19.47 9.25 -3.05
N PHE A 541 -20.22 8.30 -2.48
CA PHE A 541 -19.91 6.89 -2.42
C PHE A 541 -20.89 6.07 -3.29
N PRO A 542 -20.65 5.93 -4.60
CA PRO A 542 -21.51 5.15 -5.47
C PRO A 542 -21.11 3.65 -5.46
N HIS A 543 -22.08 2.79 -5.20
CA HIS A 543 -21.96 1.35 -5.41
C HIS A 543 -22.42 1.05 -6.86
N TRP A 544 -21.47 0.86 -7.78
CA TRP A 544 -21.67 1.02 -9.23
C TRP A 544 -20.71 0.21 -10.12
N GLY A 545 -20.82 0.32 -11.43
CA GLY A 545 -19.87 -0.31 -12.36
C GLY A 545 -20.27 -1.73 -12.75
N THR A 546 -19.29 -2.51 -13.20
CA THR A 546 -19.48 -3.89 -13.66
C THR A 546 -18.50 -4.79 -12.95
N GLU A 547 -19.00 -5.85 -12.30
CA GLU A 547 -18.16 -6.81 -11.59
C GLU A 547 -17.00 -7.34 -12.44
N TYR A 548 -15.81 -7.38 -11.84
CA TYR A 548 -14.58 -7.97 -12.36
C TYR A 548 -14.02 -7.30 -13.63
N VAL A 549 -14.41 -6.05 -13.89
CA VAL A 549 -13.82 -5.21 -14.93
C VAL A 549 -12.82 -4.26 -14.25
N TYR A 550 -11.56 -4.28 -14.70
CA TYR A 550 -10.47 -3.48 -14.10
C TYR A 550 -10.37 -2.05 -14.63
N GLU A 551 -11.31 -1.65 -15.49
CA GLU A 551 -11.32 -0.38 -16.20
C GLU A 551 -12.70 0.25 -16.06
N ALA A 552 -12.74 1.51 -15.65
CA ALA A 552 -14.00 2.21 -15.47
C ALA A 552 -14.82 2.24 -16.78
N VAL A 553 -16.01 1.64 -16.72
CA VAL A 553 -16.90 1.53 -17.87
C VAL A 553 -17.57 2.87 -18.18
N LYS A 554 -18.18 2.99 -19.37
CA LYS A 554 -18.79 4.25 -19.82
C LYS A 554 -19.81 4.82 -18.83
N THR A 555 -20.63 3.97 -18.21
CA THR A 555 -21.65 4.41 -17.25
C THR A 555 -21.05 5.03 -16.00
N GLN A 556 -19.95 4.49 -15.48
CA GLN A 556 -19.20 5.10 -14.36
C GLN A 556 -18.60 6.44 -14.78
N LYS A 557 -17.98 6.51 -15.97
CA LYS A 557 -17.40 7.77 -16.50
C LYS A 557 -18.47 8.86 -16.73
N ASP A 558 -19.64 8.49 -17.24
CA ASP A 558 -20.76 9.42 -17.44
C ASP A 558 -21.28 9.95 -16.09
N LEU A 559 -21.35 9.09 -15.06
CA LEU A 559 -21.84 9.46 -13.74
C LEU A 559 -20.80 10.25 -12.94
N ALA A 560 -19.51 9.90 -13.03
CA ALA A 560 -18.40 10.71 -12.52
C ALA A 560 -18.43 12.11 -13.15
N LYS A 561 -18.65 12.22 -14.46
CA LYS A 561 -18.83 13.52 -15.11
C LYS A 561 -20.05 14.29 -14.55
N PHE A 562 -21.16 13.61 -14.29
CA PHE A 562 -22.32 14.25 -13.65
C PHE A 562 -22.00 14.78 -12.25
N TYR A 563 -21.28 14.03 -11.43
CA TYR A 563 -20.83 14.50 -10.11
C TYR A 563 -19.89 15.70 -10.21
N PHE A 564 -18.93 15.66 -11.14
CA PHE A 564 -18.03 16.77 -11.42
C PHE A 564 -18.78 18.04 -11.85
N ASP A 565 -19.70 17.92 -12.81
CA ASP A 565 -20.51 19.05 -13.31
C ASP A 565 -21.42 19.61 -12.20
N ASN A 566 -21.77 18.78 -11.21
CA ASN A 566 -22.51 19.17 -10.01
C ASN A 566 -21.61 19.52 -8.82
N GLY A 567 -20.30 19.73 -8.99
CA GLY A 567 -19.40 20.25 -7.96
C GLY A 567 -19.21 19.35 -6.75
N VAL A 568 -19.12 18.03 -6.97
CA VAL A 568 -18.62 17.07 -5.98
C VAL A 568 -17.09 17.11 -5.96
N ASP A 569 -16.48 16.94 -4.78
CA ASP A 569 -15.04 17.08 -4.59
C ASP A 569 -14.29 15.74 -4.57
N LEU A 570 -14.96 14.68 -4.07
CA LEU A 570 -14.39 13.33 -3.98
C LEU A 570 -15.44 12.27 -4.30
N VAL A 571 -15.05 11.29 -5.12
CA VAL A 571 -15.86 10.10 -5.42
C VAL A 571 -15.07 8.85 -5.02
N ILE A 572 -15.68 7.98 -4.21
CA ILE A 572 -15.10 6.69 -3.82
C ILE A 572 -16.09 5.57 -4.11
N GLY A 573 -15.85 4.84 -5.21
CA GLY A 573 -16.70 3.76 -5.67
C GLY A 573 -16.38 2.39 -5.07
N ALA A 574 -17.38 1.52 -5.11
CA ALA A 574 -17.31 0.09 -4.76
C ALA A 574 -18.27 -0.70 -5.67
N HIS A 575 -18.36 -2.04 -5.50
CA HIS A 575 -19.13 -3.03 -6.30
C HIS A 575 -18.33 -3.87 -7.31
N PRO A 576 -17.35 -3.35 -8.09
CA PRO A 576 -16.67 -4.17 -9.08
C PRO A 576 -15.91 -5.37 -8.51
N HIS A 577 -15.70 -5.42 -7.18
CA HIS A 577 -14.95 -6.46 -6.46
C HIS A 577 -13.49 -6.61 -6.89
N VAL A 578 -12.99 -5.66 -7.67
CA VAL A 578 -11.60 -5.50 -8.10
C VAL A 578 -11.24 -4.02 -8.01
N LEU A 579 -9.96 -3.73 -7.89
CA LEU A 579 -9.47 -2.37 -8.03
C LEU A 579 -9.79 -1.84 -9.44
N GLU A 580 -10.15 -0.57 -9.50
CA GLU A 580 -10.20 0.23 -10.73
C GLU A 580 -9.34 1.48 -10.56
N PRO A 581 -8.98 2.20 -11.65
CA PRO A 581 -8.06 3.32 -11.59
C PRO A 581 -8.49 4.44 -10.64
N VAL A 582 -7.49 5.25 -10.24
CA VAL A 582 -7.68 6.49 -9.50
C VAL A 582 -7.36 7.67 -10.43
N GLU A 583 -8.27 8.64 -10.56
CA GLU A 583 -8.14 9.72 -11.53
C GLU A 583 -8.54 11.09 -10.97
N TRP A 584 -7.81 12.12 -11.36
CA TRP A 584 -8.24 13.50 -11.20
C TRP A 584 -9.08 13.94 -12.40
N MET A 585 -10.28 14.46 -12.14
CA MET A 585 -11.05 15.23 -13.12
C MET A 585 -10.91 16.72 -12.80
N LYS A 586 -10.47 17.54 -13.76
CA LYS A 586 -10.10 18.95 -13.53
C LYS A 586 -10.71 19.89 -14.57
N SER A 587 -11.04 21.09 -14.12
CA SER A 587 -11.37 22.27 -14.93
C SER A 587 -10.67 23.50 -14.34
N ASP A 588 -10.81 24.66 -14.98
CA ASP A 588 -10.14 25.90 -14.51
C ASP A 588 -10.53 26.30 -13.07
N ASN A 589 -11.69 25.88 -12.57
CA ASN A 589 -12.24 26.31 -11.28
C ASN A 589 -12.73 25.15 -10.38
N HIS A 590 -12.49 23.90 -10.77
CA HIS A 590 -12.98 22.74 -10.01
C HIS A 590 -12.09 21.53 -10.27
N GLU A 591 -11.74 20.82 -9.20
CA GLU A 591 -11.02 19.56 -9.24
C GLU A 591 -11.80 18.53 -8.42
N MET A 592 -11.91 17.31 -8.93
CA MET A 592 -12.53 16.19 -8.23
C MET A 592 -11.64 14.98 -8.34
N LEU A 593 -11.37 14.32 -7.22
CA LEU A 593 -10.66 13.05 -7.21
C LEU A 593 -11.64 11.89 -7.27
N ILE A 594 -11.32 10.86 -8.05
CA ILE A 594 -12.17 9.69 -8.26
C ILE A 594 -11.37 8.44 -8.00
N TYR A 595 -11.80 7.64 -7.03
CA TYR A 595 -11.46 6.23 -6.89
C TYR A 595 -12.62 5.44 -7.51
N TYR A 596 -12.45 4.86 -8.70
CA TYR A 596 -13.58 4.21 -9.39
C TYR A 596 -14.06 2.94 -8.66
N SER A 597 -13.13 2.19 -8.08
CA SER A 597 -13.40 1.04 -7.21
C SER A 597 -12.21 0.78 -6.28
N LEU A 598 -12.47 0.62 -4.99
CA LEU A 598 -11.49 0.14 -4.01
C LEU A 598 -11.39 -1.39 -3.93
N GLY A 599 -12.17 -2.12 -4.74
CA GLY A 599 -12.22 -3.59 -4.70
C GLY A 599 -12.80 -4.13 -3.39
N ASN A 600 -12.51 -5.40 -3.08
CA ASN A 600 -12.94 -6.00 -1.82
C ASN A 600 -12.02 -5.58 -0.67
N PHE A 601 -12.61 -5.06 0.41
CA PHE A 601 -11.90 -4.95 1.69
C PHE A 601 -11.78 -6.32 2.35
N LEU A 602 -12.88 -7.09 2.32
CA LEU A 602 -12.93 -8.47 2.80
C LEU A 602 -13.86 -9.30 1.91
N SER A 603 -13.43 -10.49 1.50
CA SER A 603 -14.30 -11.46 0.82
C SER A 603 -13.80 -12.90 0.94
N TYR A 604 -14.60 -13.85 0.44
CA TYR A 604 -14.16 -15.23 0.15
C TYR A 604 -14.43 -15.53 -1.33
N GLN A 605 -13.88 -14.71 -2.22
CA GLN A 605 -14.00 -14.95 -3.65
C GLN A 605 -12.90 -15.89 -4.16
N LYS A 606 -13.14 -16.47 -5.33
CA LYS A 606 -12.38 -17.63 -5.83
C LYS A 606 -11.20 -17.26 -6.71
N GLU A 607 -11.11 -16.02 -7.17
CA GLU A 607 -10.07 -15.58 -8.10
C GLU A 607 -9.12 -14.61 -7.38
N ALA A 608 -7.81 -14.78 -7.58
CA ALA A 608 -6.78 -14.02 -6.88
C ALA A 608 -7.00 -12.50 -6.96
N ALA A 609 -7.28 -11.98 -8.15
CA ALA A 609 -7.49 -10.56 -8.39
C ALA A 609 -8.67 -9.95 -7.60
N ARG A 610 -9.61 -10.78 -7.13
CA ARG A 610 -10.75 -10.36 -6.31
C ARG A 610 -10.45 -10.37 -4.81
N MET A 611 -9.30 -10.91 -4.43
CA MET A 611 -8.76 -10.79 -3.08
C MET A 611 -7.93 -9.52 -2.92
N LEU A 612 -7.60 -8.85 -4.03
CA LEU A 612 -6.92 -7.56 -4.05
C LEU A 612 -7.95 -6.42 -3.88
N GLY A 613 -7.67 -5.53 -2.93
CA GLY A 613 -8.44 -4.32 -2.68
C GLY A 613 -7.53 -3.15 -2.31
N GLY A 614 -8.12 -2.07 -1.82
CA GLY A 614 -7.39 -0.87 -1.44
C GLY A 614 -7.97 -0.15 -0.24
N ILE A 615 -7.08 0.50 0.50
CA ILE A 615 -7.36 1.49 1.53
C ILE A 615 -7.03 2.85 0.92
N ALA A 616 -8.00 3.72 0.75
CA ALA A 616 -7.78 5.07 0.26
C ALA A 616 -7.47 6.02 1.43
N ASP A 617 -6.37 6.74 1.32
CA ASP A 617 -5.90 7.70 2.33
C ASP A 617 -5.95 9.11 1.74
N ILE A 618 -6.72 10.02 2.33
CA ILE A 618 -6.95 11.37 1.82
C ILE A 618 -6.74 12.39 2.94
N THR A 619 -6.03 13.47 2.66
CA THR A 619 -5.94 14.63 3.54
C THR A 619 -6.70 15.81 2.94
N ILE A 620 -7.71 16.30 3.67
CA ILE A 620 -8.53 17.45 3.30
C ILE A 620 -8.06 18.65 4.13
N VAL A 621 -7.82 19.79 3.48
CA VAL A 621 -7.41 21.04 4.12
C VAL A 621 -8.38 22.15 3.74
N LYS A 622 -8.74 22.97 4.74
CA LYS A 622 -9.54 24.18 4.55
C LYS A 622 -8.72 25.43 4.86
N ASN A 623 -8.71 26.37 3.93
CA ASN A 623 -8.10 27.68 4.12
C ASN A 623 -9.19 28.79 4.08
N GLU A 624 -8.79 30.07 4.04
CA GLU A 624 -9.75 31.19 4.02
C GLU A 624 -10.58 31.27 2.74
N GLU A 625 -10.12 30.67 1.64
CA GLU A 625 -10.69 30.78 0.30
C GLU A 625 -11.41 29.51 -0.15
N ASP A 626 -10.93 28.33 0.23
CA ASP A 626 -11.40 27.05 -0.30
C ASP A 626 -11.15 25.85 0.63
N THR A 627 -11.79 24.72 0.33
CA THR A 627 -11.54 23.40 0.93
C THR A 627 -11.14 22.41 -0.15
N TYR A 628 -9.98 21.77 -0.02
CA TYR A 628 -9.39 20.97 -1.08
C TYR A 628 -8.61 19.78 -0.52
N ILE A 629 -8.34 18.80 -1.38
CA ILE A 629 -7.48 17.65 -1.06
C ILE A 629 -6.03 18.08 -1.19
N SER A 630 -5.26 18.04 -0.09
CA SER A 630 -3.83 18.39 -0.09
C SER A 630 -2.92 17.20 -0.34
N ASP A 631 -3.35 16.00 0.05
CA ASP A 631 -2.66 14.73 -0.24
C ASP A 631 -3.67 13.61 -0.45
N ALA A 632 -3.34 12.66 -1.29
CA ALA A 632 -4.16 11.48 -1.55
C ALA A 632 -3.30 10.28 -1.94
N GLY A 633 -3.72 9.09 -1.53
CA GLY A 633 -3.05 7.84 -1.82
C GLY A 633 -3.99 6.65 -1.78
N ILE A 634 -3.43 5.49 -2.08
CA ILE A 634 -4.08 4.19 -1.90
C ILE A 634 -3.04 3.15 -1.51
N THR A 635 -3.33 2.43 -0.44
CA THR A 635 -2.56 1.27 0.01
C THR A 635 -3.25 0.02 -0.48
N ALA A 636 -2.59 -0.73 -1.37
CA ALA A 636 -3.12 -2.00 -1.84
C ALA A 636 -3.13 -3.03 -0.70
N ILE A 637 -4.20 -3.82 -0.61
CA ILE A 637 -4.39 -4.85 0.41
C ILE A 637 -4.82 -6.17 -0.22
N VAL A 638 -4.58 -7.26 0.50
CA VAL A 638 -4.97 -8.61 0.15
C VAL A 638 -5.82 -9.17 1.29
N THR A 639 -7.03 -9.62 0.99
CA THR A 639 -7.74 -10.51 1.90
C THR A 639 -7.11 -11.88 1.85
N HIS A 640 -6.53 -12.34 2.95
CA HIS A 640 -5.89 -13.65 3.07
C HIS A 640 -6.81 -14.64 3.82
N TYR A 641 -6.81 -15.90 3.39
CA TYR A 641 -7.37 -17.02 4.15
C TYR A 641 -6.60 -18.32 3.86
N GLU A 642 -6.46 -19.18 4.88
CA GLU A 642 -5.90 -20.54 4.77
C GLU A 642 -6.96 -21.63 5.04
N HIS A 643 -6.75 -22.86 4.55
CA HIS A 643 -7.64 -24.01 4.81
C HIS A 643 -7.16 -24.82 6.04
N GLY A 644 -7.97 -24.99 7.09
CA GLY A 644 -7.66 -25.96 8.16
C GLY A 644 -8.40 -25.77 9.51
N PRO A 645 -8.38 -26.75 10.44
CA PRO A 645 -9.33 -26.81 11.56
C PRO A 645 -8.92 -26.18 12.90
N SER A 646 -7.82 -25.43 13.04
CA SER A 646 -7.47 -24.92 14.39
C SER A 646 -6.59 -23.68 14.54
N ASP A 647 -6.33 -22.87 13.50
CA ASP A 647 -5.84 -21.47 13.63
C ASP A 647 -6.08 -20.79 12.28
N TYR A 648 -7.33 -20.41 11.98
CA TYR A 648 -7.73 -19.78 10.72
C TYR A 648 -6.99 -18.44 10.58
N ASN A 649 -5.87 -18.44 9.87
CA ASN A 649 -5.28 -17.21 9.38
C ASN A 649 -6.23 -16.66 8.32
N TYR A 650 -7.17 -15.81 8.76
CA TYR A 650 -8.11 -15.09 7.93
C TYR A 650 -8.05 -13.63 8.33
N GLY A 651 -7.49 -12.79 7.47
CA GLY A 651 -7.43 -11.37 7.75
C GLY A 651 -7.00 -10.59 6.53
N ILE A 652 -6.93 -9.29 6.71
CA ILE A 652 -6.51 -8.36 5.67
C ILE A 652 -5.01 -8.15 5.84
N TYR A 653 -4.25 -8.08 4.76
CA TYR A 653 -2.82 -7.79 4.79
C TYR A 653 -2.54 -6.66 3.81
N LYS A 654 -1.71 -5.69 4.18
CA LYS A 654 -1.16 -4.75 3.20
C LYS A 654 -0.34 -5.55 2.18
N LEU A 655 -0.53 -5.26 0.89
CA LEU A 655 0.16 -5.98 -0.18
C LEU A 655 1.69 -5.84 -0.05
N VAL A 656 2.16 -4.71 0.48
CA VAL A 656 3.58 -4.46 0.77
C VAL A 656 4.16 -5.36 1.85
N ASP A 657 3.32 -5.81 2.81
CA ASP A 657 3.69 -6.77 3.85
C ASP A 657 3.35 -8.23 3.45
N TYR A 658 2.67 -8.41 2.33
CA TYR A 658 2.27 -9.72 1.83
C TYR A 658 3.46 -10.39 1.14
N THR A 659 3.65 -11.69 1.36
CA THR A 659 4.85 -12.40 0.88
C THR A 659 4.51 -13.54 -0.06
N PRO A 660 5.44 -13.99 -0.93
CA PRO A 660 5.25 -15.23 -1.70
C PRO A 660 4.96 -16.45 -0.81
N GLU A 661 5.50 -16.49 0.42
CA GLU A 661 5.18 -17.55 1.37
C GLU A 661 3.71 -17.51 1.81
N LEU A 662 3.20 -16.33 2.19
CA LEU A 662 1.78 -16.16 2.51
C LEU A 662 0.89 -16.47 1.31
N ALA A 663 1.23 -15.96 0.11
CA ALA A 663 0.51 -16.27 -1.12
C ALA A 663 0.44 -17.79 -1.38
N SER A 664 1.52 -18.54 -1.13
CA SER A 664 1.56 -19.99 -1.31
C SER A 664 0.64 -20.78 -0.35
N LYS A 665 0.27 -20.18 0.79
CA LYS A 665 -0.66 -20.76 1.77
C LYS A 665 -2.12 -20.35 1.52
N HIS A 666 -2.35 -19.38 0.64
CA HIS A 666 -3.66 -18.82 0.42
C HIS A 666 -4.62 -19.83 -0.23
N GLY A 667 -5.81 -19.99 0.36
CA GLY A 667 -6.82 -20.96 -0.07
C GLY A 667 -7.46 -20.75 -1.45
N VAL A 668 -7.20 -19.62 -2.13
CA VAL A 668 -7.60 -19.39 -3.52
C VAL A 668 -7.04 -20.47 -4.45
N SER A 669 -5.90 -21.07 -4.12
CA SER A 669 -5.28 -22.19 -4.85
C SER A 669 -6.25 -23.30 -5.23
N ASP A 670 -7.23 -23.56 -4.38
CA ASP A 670 -8.12 -24.70 -4.49
C ASP A 670 -9.42 -24.36 -5.24
N LEU A 671 -9.67 -23.07 -5.47
CA LEU A 671 -10.95 -22.55 -5.96
C LEU A 671 -10.84 -21.83 -7.30
N ALA A 672 -9.65 -21.35 -7.64
CA ALA A 672 -9.42 -20.47 -8.77
C ALA A 672 -9.42 -21.18 -10.12
N LYS A 673 -10.09 -20.55 -11.10
CA LYS A 673 -10.02 -20.98 -12.50
C LYS A 673 -8.69 -20.59 -13.16
N ASN A 674 -8.13 -19.45 -12.76
CA ASN A 674 -6.96 -18.86 -13.42
C ASN A 674 -5.62 -19.20 -12.75
N GLY A 675 -5.60 -20.18 -11.83
CA GLY A 675 -4.40 -20.59 -11.11
C GLY A 675 -4.38 -20.08 -9.67
N PRO A 676 -3.44 -20.57 -8.86
CA PRO A 676 -3.37 -20.24 -7.45
C PRO A 676 -3.05 -18.76 -7.21
N MET A 677 -3.22 -18.32 -5.97
CA MET A 677 -2.72 -17.01 -5.57
C MET A 677 -1.21 -16.93 -5.80
N ASP A 678 -0.78 -16.01 -6.66
CA ASP A 678 0.61 -15.67 -6.86
C ASP A 678 0.85 -14.22 -6.42
N TYR A 679 1.89 -14.02 -5.62
CA TYR A 679 2.23 -12.70 -5.10
C TYR A 679 2.59 -11.71 -6.22
N TYR A 680 3.40 -12.14 -7.18
CA TYR A 680 3.90 -11.27 -8.24
C TYR A 680 2.79 -10.92 -9.23
N GLU A 681 1.90 -11.85 -9.55
CA GLU A 681 0.73 -11.57 -10.39
C GLU A 681 -0.19 -10.53 -9.73
N ILE A 682 -0.44 -10.65 -8.43
CA ILE A 682 -1.30 -9.69 -7.70
C ILE A 682 -0.63 -8.33 -7.56
N TYR A 683 0.69 -8.31 -7.33
CA TYR A 683 1.48 -7.09 -7.34
C TYR A 683 1.43 -6.40 -8.71
N GLU A 684 1.61 -7.15 -9.79
CA GLU A 684 1.54 -6.63 -11.16
C GLU A 684 0.14 -6.08 -11.48
N ILE A 685 -0.93 -6.76 -11.06
CA ILE A 685 -2.30 -6.25 -11.22
C ILE A 685 -2.47 -4.93 -10.46
N ALA A 686 -2.01 -4.85 -9.22
CA ALA A 686 -2.08 -3.62 -8.43
C ALA A 686 -1.32 -2.46 -9.10
N GLU A 687 -0.09 -2.73 -9.55
CA GLU A 687 0.75 -1.75 -10.25
C GLU A 687 0.11 -1.29 -11.56
N GLN A 688 -0.43 -2.21 -12.36
CA GLN A 688 -1.07 -1.89 -13.63
C GLN A 688 -2.34 -1.06 -13.47
N VAL A 689 -3.20 -1.40 -12.50
CA VAL A 689 -4.49 -0.73 -12.29
C VAL A 689 -4.32 0.62 -11.61
N LEU A 690 -3.49 0.70 -10.57
CA LEU A 690 -3.31 1.91 -9.78
C LEU A 690 -2.29 2.87 -10.40
N GLY A 691 -1.35 2.36 -11.19
CA GLY A 691 -0.35 3.16 -11.90
C GLY A 691 0.42 4.07 -10.94
N GLN A 692 0.39 5.39 -11.21
CA GLN A 692 1.08 6.38 -10.38
C GLN A 692 0.57 6.47 -8.92
N TRP A 693 -0.59 5.89 -8.63
CA TRP A 693 -1.19 5.88 -7.30
C TRP A 693 -0.75 4.69 -6.46
N PHE A 694 -0.07 3.71 -7.06
CA PHE A 694 0.49 2.58 -6.34
C PHE A 694 1.68 3.02 -5.49
N LYS A 695 1.43 3.24 -4.20
CA LYS A 695 2.42 3.63 -3.21
C LYS A 695 3.22 2.39 -2.78
N GLN A 696 4.49 2.30 -3.23
CA GLN A 696 5.45 1.27 -2.80
C GLN A 696 6.07 1.71 -1.46
N TYR A 697 5.36 1.51 -0.34
CA TYR A 697 5.90 1.80 0.99
C TYR A 697 6.29 0.54 1.73
#